data_AF-A0A2K5RIQ7-F1
#
_entry.id   AF-A0A2K5RIQ7-F1
#
_cell.length_a   1.000
_cell.length_b   1.000
_cell.length_c   1.000
_cell.angle_alpha   90.00
_cell.angle_beta   90.00
_cell.angle_gamma   90.00
#
_symmetry.space_group_name_H-M   'P 1'
#
loop_
_entity.id
_entity.type
_entity.pdbx_description
1 polymer ?
#
loop_
_entity_poly.entity_id
_entity_poly.type
_entity_poly.pdbx_seq_one_letter_code
_entity_poly.pdbx_strand_id
1 'polypeptide(L)'
;MGMSKSWSCLGYPLSIFFIVVNEFCERFSYYGMRALLILYFTNFIRWDDNLSTAIYHTFVALCYLTPILGALIADSWLGKFKTIVSLSIVYTIGQVVLSVSSITDLTDHNHDGTPDSLPVHVALSMIGLALIALGTGGIKPCVSAFGGDQFEEGQEKQRNRFFSIFYLAINAGSLLSTIITPMLRVQQCGIHSKQACYPLAFGVPAALMAVALMVFILGSGMYKKFQPQGNIMGKVVKCIGFAIKNRFRHRSKTFPKREHWLDWAKEKYDERLISQIKMVTRVMFLYIPLPMFWALFDQQGSRWTLQATTMSGRIGSMEIQPDQMQTVNAILIVIMVPVFDVVLYPLIAKCGFNFTSLKKMTVGMFLASMAFVVAAIVQVEIDKTLPVFPNGNEVQIKVLNIGNSNMSVSLPGEIVPLDPMSQTNGFMTFDVNTLTSINMSFPGSPVTAVTDNFEQGQRHTLLVWAPSHYQVVKDGLNEKPEKGENGIRFVNTYNELITITMSGKVFANISSYNASKYQFFPSGRKGYTINSTEIPSQCQTNFNTPYLEFGSAYTYVIQKKNDGCPEVKMFEDIAANTVNMALQIPQYFLLTCGEVVFSVTGLEFSYSQAPSNMKSVLQAGWLLTVAVGNIIVLIVAGAGQFSKQWAEYVLFAALLLVVCVIFAIMARFYTYINPAEIEAQFDEDEKKKSLGKSNPYFTSEANSQTQM
;
A
#
# COMPACT_ATOMS: atom_id res chain seq x y z
N MET A 1 13.19 2.84 53.26
CA MET A 1 14.35 1.93 53.16
C MET A 1 13.90 0.73 52.35
N GLY A 2 14.50 0.52 51.16
CA GLY A 2 14.07 -0.47 50.17
C GLY A 2 14.22 0.06 48.74
N MET A 3 15.43 0.49 48.36
CA MET A 3 15.76 0.80 46.97
C MET A 3 15.65 -0.48 46.14
N SER A 4 14.60 -0.60 45.34
CA SER A 4 14.54 -1.60 44.26
C SER A 4 15.73 -1.34 43.34
N LYS A 5 16.73 -2.24 43.35
CA LYS A 5 17.86 -2.21 42.42
C LYS A 5 17.28 -2.32 41.01
N SER A 6 17.27 -1.21 40.27
CA SER A 6 17.07 -1.22 38.82
C SER A 6 18.18 -2.08 38.21
N TRP A 7 17.83 -3.25 37.67
CA TRP A 7 18.77 -4.05 36.91
C TRP A 7 19.11 -3.28 35.64
N SER A 8 20.39 -2.91 35.50
CA SER A 8 20.89 -2.19 34.34
C SER A 8 21.74 -3.12 33.47
N CYS A 9 21.48 -3.13 32.17
CA CYS A 9 22.32 -3.80 31.18
C CYS A 9 22.77 -2.72 30.19
N LEU A 10 24.08 -2.64 29.91
CA LEU A 10 24.67 -1.62 29.01
C LEU A 10 24.36 -0.15 29.39
N GLY A 11 24.07 0.12 30.67
CA GLY A 11 23.73 1.48 31.14
C GLY A 11 22.28 1.89 30.94
N TYR A 12 21.38 0.96 30.60
CA TYR A 12 19.94 1.18 30.47
C TYR A 12 19.14 0.36 31.49
N PRO A 13 18.00 0.88 31.99
CA PRO A 13 16.98 0.06 32.62
C PRO A 13 16.61 -1.15 31.76
N LEU A 14 16.67 -2.38 32.31
CA LEU A 14 16.30 -3.60 31.57
C LEU A 14 14.89 -3.52 30.96
N SER A 15 14.00 -2.74 31.59
CA SER A 15 12.62 -2.49 31.14
C SER A 15 12.55 -1.92 29.72
N ILE A 16 13.54 -1.14 29.29
CA ILE A 16 13.56 -0.53 27.96
C ILE A 16 13.70 -1.57 26.85
N PHE A 17 14.48 -2.64 27.09
CA PHE A 17 14.71 -3.67 26.08
C PHE A 17 13.40 -4.35 25.67
N PHE A 18 12.51 -4.62 26.64
CA PHE A 18 11.18 -5.19 26.37
C PHE A 18 10.31 -4.27 25.51
N ILE A 19 10.39 -2.95 25.70
CA ILE A 19 9.65 -1.96 24.90
C ILE A 19 10.19 -1.89 23.48
N VAL A 20 11.52 -1.89 23.31
CA VAL A 20 12.18 -1.82 21.99
C VAL A 20 11.90 -3.09 21.18
N VAL A 21 11.98 -4.27 21.79
CA VAL A 21 11.66 -5.54 21.10
C VAL A 21 10.18 -5.58 20.73
N ASN A 22 9.29 -5.14 21.61
CA ASN A 22 7.86 -5.02 21.29
C ASN A 22 7.63 -4.09 20.08
N GLU A 23 8.29 -2.93 20.03
CA GLU A 23 8.17 -2.01 18.89
C GLU A 23 8.70 -2.62 17.60
N PHE A 24 9.87 -3.27 17.64
CA PHE A 24 10.44 -3.95 16.47
C PHE A 24 9.48 -4.98 15.89
N CYS A 25 8.95 -5.87 16.73
CA CYS A 25 8.03 -6.93 16.33
C CYS A 25 6.70 -6.37 15.81
N GLU A 26 6.15 -5.34 16.46
CA GLU A 26 4.92 -4.67 16.00
C GLU A 26 5.12 -4.02 14.63
N ARG A 27 6.25 -3.32 14.41
CA ARG A 27 6.56 -2.66 13.14
C ARG A 27 6.80 -3.66 12.02
N PHE A 28 7.53 -4.74 12.31
CA PHE A 28 7.67 -5.87 11.37
C PHE A 28 6.29 -6.39 10.96
N SER A 29 5.43 -6.61 11.95
CA SER A 29 4.13 -7.20 11.74
C SER A 29 3.19 -6.29 10.92
N TYR A 30 3.14 -5.00 11.25
CA TYR A 30 2.34 -4.00 10.53
C TYR A 30 2.80 -3.83 9.07
N TYR A 31 4.09 -3.55 8.84
CA TYR A 31 4.59 -3.28 7.49
C TYR A 31 4.60 -4.53 6.60
N GLY A 32 4.95 -5.69 7.15
CA GLY A 32 4.94 -6.95 6.42
C GLY A 32 3.54 -7.33 5.93
N MET A 33 2.55 -7.26 6.82
CA MET A 33 1.16 -7.52 6.44
C MET A 33 0.65 -6.47 5.44
N ARG A 34 0.88 -5.18 5.70
CA ARG A 34 0.45 -4.09 4.83
C ARG A 34 0.99 -4.23 3.40
N ALA A 35 2.25 -4.63 3.24
CA ALA A 35 2.88 -4.78 1.93
C ALA A 35 2.17 -5.79 1.02
N LEU A 36 1.53 -6.82 1.60
CA LEU A 36 0.86 -7.89 0.86
C LEU A 36 -0.61 -7.62 0.57
N LEU A 37 -1.26 -6.71 1.31
CA LEU A 37 -2.72 -6.57 1.30
C LEU A 37 -3.28 -6.32 -0.09
N ILE A 38 -2.64 -5.44 -0.88
CA ILE A 38 -3.15 -5.12 -2.22
C ILE A 38 -3.15 -6.37 -3.12
N LEU A 39 -2.05 -7.14 -3.10
CA LEU A 39 -1.93 -8.38 -3.86
C LEU A 39 -2.81 -9.51 -3.29
N TYR A 40 -3.14 -9.47 -2.00
CA TYR A 40 -4.10 -10.41 -1.41
C TYR A 40 -5.52 -10.12 -1.93
N PHE A 41 -5.92 -8.85 -1.97
CA PHE A 41 -7.24 -8.47 -2.49
C PHE A 41 -7.40 -8.77 -3.98
N THR A 42 -6.39 -8.45 -4.79
CA THR A 42 -6.47 -8.74 -6.24
C THR A 42 -6.36 -10.23 -6.53
N ASN A 43 -5.39 -10.94 -5.93
CA ASN A 43 -5.05 -12.27 -6.40
C ASN A 43 -5.79 -13.41 -5.67
N PHE A 44 -6.09 -13.23 -4.39
CA PHE A 44 -6.77 -14.25 -3.58
C PHE A 44 -8.26 -13.99 -3.53
N ILE A 45 -8.65 -12.76 -3.16
CA ILE A 45 -10.06 -12.36 -3.08
C ILE A 45 -10.65 -12.08 -4.47
N ARG A 46 -9.83 -11.79 -5.49
CA ARG A 46 -10.27 -11.52 -6.88
C ARG A 46 -11.15 -10.28 -7.02
N TRP A 47 -10.83 -9.24 -6.26
CA TRP A 47 -11.41 -7.91 -6.49
C TRP A 47 -10.62 -7.15 -7.54
N ASP A 48 -11.30 -6.27 -8.28
CA ASP A 48 -10.65 -5.38 -9.22
C ASP A 48 -9.68 -4.42 -8.52
N ASP A 49 -8.78 -3.82 -9.29
CA ASP A 49 -7.74 -2.93 -8.79
C ASP A 49 -8.29 -1.72 -8.03
N ASN A 50 -9.45 -1.18 -8.44
CA ASN A 50 -10.04 0.00 -7.81
C ASN A 50 -10.67 -0.35 -6.46
N LEU A 51 -11.45 -1.44 -6.39
CA LEU A 51 -12.02 -1.92 -5.13
C LEU A 51 -10.92 -2.35 -4.14
N SER A 52 -9.89 -3.05 -4.62
CA SER A 52 -8.73 -3.46 -3.82
C SER A 52 -8.00 -2.24 -3.25
N THR A 53 -7.77 -1.21 -4.08
CA THR A 53 -7.17 0.06 -3.65
C THR A 53 -8.05 0.80 -2.63
N ALA A 54 -9.37 0.85 -2.85
CA ALA A 54 -10.32 1.47 -1.94
C ALA A 54 -10.33 0.82 -0.55
N ILE A 55 -10.37 -0.51 -0.48
CA ILE A 55 -10.33 -1.24 0.81
C ILE A 55 -8.96 -1.08 1.50
N TYR A 56 -7.86 -1.14 0.74
CA TYR A 56 -6.52 -0.88 1.27
C TYR A 56 -6.43 0.49 1.94
N HIS A 57 -6.85 1.56 1.27
CA HIS A 57 -6.80 2.91 1.83
C HIS A 57 -7.82 3.12 2.96
N THR A 58 -8.96 2.44 2.93
CA THR A 58 -9.91 2.44 4.05
C THR A 58 -9.26 1.86 5.31
N PHE A 59 -8.57 0.72 5.17
CA PHE A 59 -7.83 0.10 6.27
C PHE A 59 -6.75 1.04 6.83
N VAL A 60 -5.94 1.66 5.96
CA VAL A 60 -4.90 2.61 6.37
C VAL A 60 -5.51 3.83 7.06
N ALA A 61 -6.59 4.40 6.51
CA ALA A 61 -7.32 5.52 7.13
C ALA A 61 -7.79 5.18 8.55
N LEU A 62 -8.37 3.99 8.75
CA LEU A 62 -8.79 3.52 10.07
C LEU A 62 -7.60 3.40 11.03
N CYS A 63 -6.46 2.84 10.59
CA CYS A 63 -5.25 2.71 11.41
C CYS A 63 -4.69 4.06 11.90
N TYR A 64 -4.94 5.15 11.17
CA TYR A 64 -4.50 6.51 11.53
C TYR A 64 -5.59 7.36 12.19
N LEU A 65 -6.85 6.92 12.17
CA LEU A 65 -7.97 7.54 12.87
C LEU A 65 -8.17 7.00 14.30
N THR A 66 -8.02 5.69 14.49
CA THR A 66 -8.16 5.00 15.79
C THR A 66 -7.12 5.39 16.87
N PRO A 67 -5.94 6.00 16.59
CA PRO A 67 -5.08 6.57 17.63
C PRO A 67 -5.77 7.56 18.55
N ILE A 68 -6.73 8.34 18.04
CA ILE A 68 -7.52 9.28 18.86
C ILE A 68 -8.30 8.51 19.93
N LEU A 69 -8.89 7.37 19.57
CA LEU A 69 -9.62 6.50 20.51
C LEU A 69 -8.67 5.87 21.52
N GLY A 70 -7.51 5.36 21.07
CA GLY A 70 -6.50 4.77 21.96
C GLY A 70 -5.98 5.75 23.00
N ALA A 71 -5.65 6.99 22.59
CA ALA A 71 -5.22 8.04 23.49
C ALA A 71 -6.31 8.41 24.52
N LEU A 72 -7.57 8.55 24.08
CA LEU A 72 -8.69 8.84 24.99
C LEU A 72 -8.89 7.75 26.04
N ILE A 73 -8.80 6.47 25.65
CA ILE A 73 -8.92 5.32 26.55
C ILE A 73 -7.77 5.28 27.55
N ALA A 74 -6.53 5.51 27.07
CA ALA A 74 -5.33 5.50 27.90
C ALA A 74 -5.34 6.62 28.94
N ASP A 75 -5.68 7.84 28.54
CA ASP A 75 -5.62 9.02 29.41
C ASP A 75 -6.83 9.13 30.36
N SER A 76 -8.00 8.62 29.95
CA SER A 76 -9.24 8.80 30.72
C SER A 76 -9.64 7.61 31.59
N TRP A 77 -9.31 6.36 31.19
CA TRP A 77 -9.90 5.18 31.81
C TRP A 77 -8.90 4.11 32.24
N LEU A 78 -8.15 3.53 31.32
CA LEU A 78 -7.37 2.31 31.58
C LEU A 78 -5.92 2.59 32.01
N GLY A 79 -5.37 3.75 31.69
CA GLY A 79 -3.94 4.01 31.76
C GLY A 79 -3.18 3.43 30.57
N LYS A 80 -2.00 3.97 30.26
CA LYS A 80 -1.18 3.59 29.09
C LYS A 80 -0.87 2.09 29.03
N PHE A 81 -0.37 1.51 30.14
CA PHE A 81 0.04 0.10 30.18
C PHE A 81 -1.12 -0.87 29.87
N LYS A 82 -2.27 -0.72 30.54
CA LYS A 82 -3.42 -1.61 30.32
C LYS A 82 -4.00 -1.42 28.91
N THR A 83 -4.02 -0.19 28.41
CA THR A 83 -4.47 0.10 27.04
C THR A 83 -3.60 -0.60 26.00
N ILE A 84 -2.27 -0.54 26.15
CA ILE A 84 -1.34 -1.25 25.26
C ILE A 84 -1.62 -2.75 25.29
N VAL A 85 -1.72 -3.37 26.47
CA VAL A 85 -1.97 -4.82 26.58
C VAL A 85 -3.31 -5.22 25.97
N SER A 86 -4.40 -4.54 26.33
CA SER A 86 -5.74 -4.86 25.83
C SER A 86 -5.84 -4.72 24.31
N LEU A 87 -5.31 -3.64 23.74
CA LEU A 87 -5.35 -3.42 22.29
C LEU A 87 -4.38 -4.32 21.54
N SER A 88 -3.24 -4.70 22.14
CA SER A 88 -2.32 -5.69 21.55
C SER A 88 -2.93 -7.09 21.47
N ILE A 89 -3.79 -7.48 22.42
CA ILE A 89 -4.57 -8.73 22.33
C ILE A 89 -5.53 -8.66 21.15
N VAL A 90 -6.30 -7.57 21.03
CA VAL A 90 -7.21 -7.35 19.90
C VAL A 90 -6.45 -7.38 18.57
N TYR A 91 -5.27 -6.76 18.51
CA TYR A 91 -4.40 -6.79 17.34
C TYR A 91 -3.96 -8.22 16.99
N THR A 92 -3.48 -8.98 17.98
CA THR A 92 -3.04 -10.37 17.78
C THR A 92 -4.17 -11.24 17.24
N ILE A 93 -5.37 -11.13 17.82
CA ILE A 93 -6.57 -11.85 17.34
C ILE A 93 -6.88 -11.45 15.89
N GLY A 94 -6.85 -10.16 15.57
CA GLY A 94 -7.10 -9.67 14.21
C GLY A 94 -6.15 -10.27 13.18
N GLN A 95 -4.86 -10.42 13.51
CA GLN A 95 -3.88 -11.06 12.60
C GLN A 95 -4.06 -12.56 12.47
N VAL A 96 -4.42 -13.25 13.55
CA VAL A 96 -4.75 -14.68 13.49
C VAL A 96 -5.96 -14.90 12.60
N VAL A 97 -7.01 -14.09 12.76
CA VAL A 97 -8.21 -14.14 11.90
C VAL A 97 -7.85 -13.88 10.43
N LEU A 98 -7.00 -12.89 10.15
CA LEU A 98 -6.55 -12.61 8.78
C LEU A 98 -5.72 -13.77 8.19
N SER A 99 -4.82 -14.38 8.96
CA SER A 99 -4.06 -15.54 8.52
C SER A 99 -4.98 -16.74 8.22
N VAL A 100 -5.93 -17.05 9.11
CA VAL A 100 -6.94 -18.11 8.89
C VAL A 100 -7.80 -17.81 7.66
N SER A 101 -8.17 -16.54 7.45
CA SER A 101 -8.97 -16.14 6.28
C SER A 101 -8.28 -16.39 4.94
N SER A 102 -6.95 -16.56 4.93
CA SER A 102 -6.18 -16.81 3.71
C SER A 102 -5.92 -18.29 3.42
N ILE A 103 -6.42 -19.21 4.26
CA ILE A 103 -6.27 -20.67 4.07
C ILE A 103 -7.33 -21.15 3.07
N THR A 104 -6.95 -21.47 1.84
CA THR A 104 -7.86 -22.00 0.81
C THR A 104 -8.64 -23.23 1.27
N ASP A 105 -7.93 -24.16 1.90
CA ASP A 105 -8.45 -25.45 2.36
C ASP A 105 -9.55 -25.30 3.44
N LEU A 106 -9.80 -24.08 3.95
CA LEU A 106 -10.89 -23.80 4.89
C LEU A 106 -12.27 -23.99 4.23
N THR A 107 -12.40 -23.69 2.94
CA THR A 107 -13.68 -23.80 2.22
C THR A 107 -13.58 -24.57 0.91
N ASP A 108 -12.43 -25.12 0.57
CA ASP A 108 -12.22 -26.01 -0.57
C ASP A 108 -12.57 -27.45 -0.19
N HIS A 109 -13.85 -27.83 -0.28
CA HIS A 109 -14.32 -29.18 0.02
C HIS A 109 -14.08 -30.16 -1.13
N ASN A 110 -13.95 -29.65 -2.36
CA ASN A 110 -13.78 -30.44 -3.56
C ASN A 110 -12.30 -30.74 -3.89
N HIS A 111 -11.37 -30.11 -3.16
CA HIS A 111 -9.91 -30.20 -3.27
C HIS A 111 -9.36 -29.80 -4.65
N ASP A 112 -10.04 -28.91 -5.36
CA ASP A 112 -9.59 -28.38 -6.67
C ASP A 112 -8.58 -27.23 -6.52
N GLY A 113 -8.34 -26.77 -5.30
CA GLY A 113 -7.48 -25.65 -4.96
C GLY A 113 -8.19 -24.29 -4.98
N THR A 114 -9.47 -24.21 -5.28
CA THR A 114 -10.22 -22.96 -5.27
C THR A 114 -11.22 -22.94 -4.10
N PRO A 115 -11.35 -21.82 -3.38
CA PRO A 115 -12.33 -21.74 -2.31
C PRO A 115 -13.76 -21.88 -2.84
N ASP A 116 -14.54 -22.86 -2.35
CA ASP A 116 -15.95 -23.02 -2.77
C ASP A 116 -16.81 -21.83 -2.28
N SER A 117 -16.42 -21.17 -1.18
CA SER A 117 -17.17 -20.04 -0.59
C SER A 117 -16.30 -18.81 -0.32
N LEU A 118 -15.98 -18.07 -1.38
CA LEU A 118 -15.28 -16.78 -1.31
C LEU A 118 -15.87 -15.76 -0.29
N PRO A 119 -17.20 -15.65 -0.08
CA PRO A 119 -17.75 -14.72 0.91
C PRO A 119 -17.27 -14.95 2.35
N VAL A 120 -16.95 -16.19 2.74
CA VAL A 120 -16.42 -16.50 4.07
C VAL A 120 -15.03 -15.91 4.25
N HIS A 121 -14.16 -16.07 3.25
CA HIS A 121 -12.81 -15.49 3.23
C HIS A 121 -12.87 -13.96 3.31
N VAL A 122 -13.78 -13.34 2.55
CA VAL A 122 -14.01 -11.90 2.60
C VAL A 122 -14.45 -11.45 3.99
N ALA A 123 -15.46 -12.10 4.58
CA ALA A 123 -15.99 -11.71 5.90
C ALA A 123 -14.91 -11.80 6.99
N LEU A 124 -14.17 -12.91 7.04
CA LEU A 124 -13.07 -13.10 7.99
C LEU A 124 -11.96 -12.08 7.76
N SER A 125 -11.58 -11.81 6.51
CA SER A 125 -10.56 -10.80 6.17
C SER A 125 -10.97 -9.42 6.68
N MET A 126 -12.21 -9.00 6.44
CA MET A 126 -12.70 -7.68 6.87
C MET A 126 -12.78 -7.55 8.39
N ILE A 127 -13.22 -8.60 9.09
CA ILE A 127 -13.19 -8.65 10.57
C ILE A 127 -11.75 -8.55 11.08
N GLY A 128 -10.83 -9.33 10.50
CA GLY A 128 -9.41 -9.30 10.85
C GLY A 128 -8.79 -7.91 10.68
N LEU A 129 -9.02 -7.27 9.52
CA LEU A 129 -8.53 -5.91 9.23
C LEU A 129 -9.11 -4.85 10.17
N ALA A 130 -10.39 -4.94 10.52
CA ALA A 130 -11.01 -4.03 11.47
C ALA A 130 -10.39 -4.15 12.87
N LEU A 131 -10.19 -5.38 13.35
CA LEU A 131 -9.52 -5.64 14.63
C LEU A 131 -8.07 -5.16 14.62
N ILE A 132 -7.34 -5.40 13.52
CA ILE A 132 -5.98 -4.90 13.34
C ILE A 132 -5.95 -3.37 13.40
N ALA A 133 -6.84 -2.69 12.67
CA ALA A 133 -6.87 -1.23 12.62
C ALA A 133 -7.18 -0.60 13.99
N LEU A 134 -8.06 -1.22 14.78
CA LEU A 134 -8.32 -0.83 16.17
C LEU A 134 -7.10 -1.07 17.07
N GLY A 135 -6.45 -2.23 16.91
CA GLY A 135 -5.26 -2.62 17.66
C GLY A 135 -4.07 -1.70 17.41
N THR A 136 -3.50 -1.72 16.20
CA THR A 136 -2.30 -0.93 15.86
C THR A 136 -2.50 0.56 16.11
N GLY A 137 -3.63 1.12 15.67
CA GLY A 137 -3.86 2.55 15.79
C GLY A 137 -3.98 2.98 17.25
N GLY A 138 -4.68 2.24 18.11
CA GLY A 138 -4.78 2.62 19.51
C GLY A 138 -3.51 2.38 20.35
N ILE A 139 -2.60 1.50 19.91
CA ILE A 139 -1.30 1.26 20.56
C ILE A 139 -0.27 2.35 20.18
N LYS A 140 -0.25 2.81 18.93
CA LYS A 140 0.73 3.78 18.38
C LYS A 140 1.01 4.99 19.30
N PRO A 141 0.02 5.77 19.78
CA PRO A 141 0.29 6.93 20.61
C PRO A 141 0.73 6.55 22.03
N CYS A 142 0.41 5.34 22.48
CA CYS A 142 0.64 4.89 23.85
C CYS A 142 2.06 4.36 24.08
N VAL A 143 2.62 3.59 23.13
CA VAL A 143 3.92 2.90 23.32
C VAL A 143 5.09 3.88 23.37
N SER A 144 5.15 4.83 22.44
CA SER A 144 6.21 5.85 22.41
C SER A 144 6.20 6.70 23.68
N ALA A 145 5.01 7.13 24.11
CA ALA A 145 4.83 7.86 25.36
C ALA A 145 5.21 7.01 26.59
N PHE A 146 4.79 5.75 26.63
CA PHE A 146 5.11 4.83 27.73
C PHE A 146 6.60 4.52 27.85
N GLY A 147 7.32 4.44 26.73
CA GLY A 147 8.78 4.30 26.70
C GLY A 147 9.49 5.55 27.20
N GLY A 148 9.03 6.74 26.82
CA GLY A 148 9.55 8.01 27.34
C GLY A 148 9.36 8.18 28.85
N ASP A 149 8.24 7.70 29.37
CA ASP A 149 7.90 7.76 30.81
C ASP A 149 8.81 6.90 31.71
N GLN A 150 9.66 6.03 31.15
CA GLN A 150 10.55 5.18 31.96
C GLN A 150 11.77 5.94 32.55
N PHE A 151 12.06 7.14 32.03
CA PHE A 151 13.21 7.96 32.43
C PHE A 151 12.80 9.03 33.45
N GLU A 152 13.69 9.30 34.43
CA GLU A 152 13.47 10.35 35.44
C GLU A 152 13.95 11.73 34.97
N GLU A 153 13.49 12.78 35.66
CA GLU A 153 14.00 14.14 35.47
C GLU A 153 15.52 14.16 35.73
N GLY A 154 16.31 14.62 34.75
CA GLY A 154 17.78 14.56 34.75
C GLY A 154 18.39 13.48 33.85
N GLN A 155 17.61 12.51 33.36
CA GLN A 155 18.09 11.44 32.45
C GLN A 155 17.91 11.77 30.95
N GLU A 156 17.99 13.04 30.55
CA GLU A 156 17.65 13.47 29.19
C GLU A 156 18.52 12.83 28.10
N LYS A 157 19.82 12.67 28.38
CA LYS A 157 20.76 12.03 27.45
C LYS A 157 20.40 10.57 27.18
N GLN A 158 19.94 9.84 28.20
CA GLN A 158 19.50 8.45 28.08
C GLN A 158 18.18 8.36 27.31
N ARG A 159 17.23 9.27 27.60
CA ARG A 159 15.95 9.38 26.89
C ARG A 159 16.13 9.64 25.38
N ASN A 160 17.02 10.57 25.00
CA ASN A 160 17.30 10.86 23.59
C ASN A 160 17.94 9.67 22.87
N ARG A 161 18.84 8.95 23.55
CA ARG A 161 19.45 7.74 22.99
C ARG A 161 18.44 6.60 22.85
N PHE A 162 17.50 6.46 23.79
CA PHE A 162 16.36 5.55 23.65
C PHE A 162 15.53 5.85 22.41
N PHE A 163 15.14 7.10 22.17
CA PHE A 163 14.38 7.46 20.96
C PHE A 163 15.17 7.17 19.68
N SER A 164 16.49 7.30 19.70
CA SER A 164 17.35 6.91 18.57
C SER A 164 17.32 5.40 18.30
N ILE A 165 17.42 4.58 19.35
CA ILE A 165 17.32 3.10 19.26
C ILE A 165 15.91 2.69 18.82
N PHE A 166 14.88 3.37 19.34
CA PHE A 166 13.48 3.15 18.98
C PHE A 166 13.26 3.43 17.50
N TYR A 167 13.81 4.54 16.98
CA TYR A 167 13.78 4.87 15.55
C TYR A 167 14.53 3.83 14.70
N LEU A 168 15.68 3.35 15.16
CA LEU A 168 16.41 2.27 14.49
C LEU A 168 15.57 0.98 14.44
N ALA A 169 14.90 0.61 15.53
CA ALA A 169 14.02 -0.56 15.59
C ALA A 169 12.84 -0.46 14.63
N ILE A 170 12.23 0.72 14.48
CA ILE A 170 11.15 0.98 13.52
C ILE A 170 11.63 0.72 12.09
N ASN A 171 12.74 1.34 11.70
CA ASN A 171 13.26 1.21 10.34
C ASN A 171 13.74 -0.22 10.05
N ALA A 172 14.41 -0.86 11.00
CA ALA A 172 14.83 -2.26 10.87
C ALA A 172 13.63 -3.21 10.71
N GLY A 173 12.57 -3.02 11.51
CA GLY A 173 11.35 -3.82 11.39
C GLY A 173 10.65 -3.63 10.04
N SER A 174 10.52 -2.39 9.57
CA SER A 174 9.94 -2.08 8.25
C SER A 174 10.77 -2.67 7.09
N LEU A 175 12.10 -2.51 7.14
CA LEU A 175 13.01 -3.03 6.12
C LEU A 175 12.96 -4.56 6.05
N LEU A 176 13.09 -5.25 7.20
CA LEU A 176 13.12 -6.71 7.23
C LEU A 176 11.77 -7.32 6.84
N SER A 177 10.65 -6.71 7.27
CA SER A 177 9.32 -7.23 6.95
C SER A 177 8.98 -7.10 5.46
N THR A 178 9.33 -5.99 4.82
CA THR A 178 9.10 -5.80 3.38
C THR A 178 9.97 -6.70 2.50
N ILE A 179 11.04 -7.29 3.03
CA ILE A 179 11.85 -8.29 2.33
C ILE A 179 11.31 -9.70 2.59
N ILE A 180 11.18 -10.06 3.87
CA ILE A 180 10.92 -11.44 4.31
C ILE A 180 9.48 -11.85 4.01
N THR A 181 8.49 -10.99 4.31
CA THR A 181 7.08 -11.36 4.19
C THR A 181 6.66 -11.64 2.73
N PRO A 182 7.06 -10.84 1.72
CA PRO A 182 6.90 -11.21 0.31
C PRO A 182 7.61 -12.52 -0.09
N MET A 183 8.81 -12.80 0.43
CA MET A 183 9.49 -14.07 0.15
C MET A 183 8.70 -15.28 0.68
N LEU A 184 8.04 -15.14 1.83
CA LEU A 184 7.17 -16.17 2.39
C LEU A 184 5.91 -16.39 1.54
N ARG A 185 5.33 -15.32 0.96
CA ARG A 185 4.16 -15.40 0.07
C ARG A 185 4.42 -16.26 -1.17
N VAL A 186 5.61 -16.14 -1.77
CA VAL A 186 5.97 -16.86 -3.01
C VAL A 186 6.16 -18.36 -2.79
N GLN A 187 6.38 -18.79 -1.55
CA GLN A 187 6.46 -20.22 -1.25
C GLN A 187 5.13 -20.93 -1.53
N GLN A 188 5.22 -22.20 -1.89
CA GLN A 188 4.05 -23.04 -2.10
C GLN A 188 3.64 -23.73 -0.79
N CYS A 189 2.41 -23.52 -0.35
CA CYS A 189 1.84 -24.20 0.81
C CYS A 189 0.38 -24.59 0.58
N GLY A 190 -0.16 -25.41 1.49
CA GLY A 190 -1.49 -26.00 1.43
C GLY A 190 -1.42 -27.50 1.69
N ILE A 191 -2.48 -28.07 2.26
CA ILE A 191 -2.52 -29.47 2.69
C ILE A 191 -2.86 -30.34 1.49
N HIS A 192 -3.88 -29.94 0.71
CA HIS A 192 -4.36 -30.70 -0.45
C HIS A 192 -3.90 -30.10 -1.78
N SER A 193 -3.97 -28.78 -1.93
CA SER A 193 -3.50 -28.05 -3.11
C SER A 193 -2.32 -27.13 -2.77
N LYS A 194 -1.28 -27.11 -3.60
CA LYS A 194 -0.10 -26.26 -3.38
C LYS A 194 -0.30 -24.91 -4.05
N GLN A 195 -0.43 -23.85 -3.26
CA GLN A 195 -0.65 -22.48 -3.73
C GLN A 195 0.29 -21.47 -3.07
N ALA A 196 0.28 -20.22 -3.56
CA ALA A 196 1.02 -19.11 -2.96
C ALA A 196 0.61 -18.93 -1.49
N CYS A 197 1.61 -18.86 -0.60
CA CYS A 197 1.38 -19.03 0.82
C CYS A 197 1.05 -17.73 1.58
N TYR A 198 -0.14 -17.18 1.33
CA TYR A 198 -0.68 -16.10 2.16
C TYR A 198 -0.84 -16.48 3.65
N PRO A 199 -1.25 -17.72 4.01
CA PRO A 199 -1.36 -18.12 5.43
C PRO A 199 -0.06 -17.96 6.21
N LEU A 200 1.06 -18.39 5.63
CA LEU A 200 2.38 -18.24 6.26
C LEU A 200 2.81 -16.78 6.28
N ALA A 201 2.57 -16.06 5.18
CA ALA A 201 2.98 -14.67 5.05
C ALA A 201 2.23 -13.74 6.02
N PHE A 202 0.97 -14.03 6.36
CA PHE A 202 0.23 -13.36 7.44
C PHE A 202 0.44 -13.99 8.82
N GLY A 203 0.72 -15.29 8.87
CA GLY A 203 0.91 -16.05 10.12
C GLY A 203 2.21 -15.72 10.85
N VAL A 204 3.30 -15.47 10.13
CA VAL A 204 4.57 -15.06 10.73
C VAL A 204 4.46 -13.69 11.42
N PRO A 205 3.89 -12.64 10.78
CA PRO A 205 3.50 -11.40 11.45
C PRO A 205 2.63 -11.63 12.70
N ALA A 206 1.65 -12.54 12.64
CA ALA A 206 0.77 -12.83 13.77
C ALA A 206 1.53 -13.45 14.96
N ALA A 207 2.41 -14.42 14.68
CA ALA A 207 3.27 -15.04 15.67
C ALA A 207 4.23 -14.04 16.30
N LEU A 208 4.86 -13.16 15.50
CA LEU A 208 5.74 -12.11 16.01
C LEU A 208 4.99 -11.09 16.86
N MET A 209 3.75 -10.75 16.52
CA MET A 209 2.90 -9.88 17.34
C MET A 209 2.55 -10.54 18.69
N ALA A 210 2.26 -11.85 18.70
CA ALA A 210 2.04 -12.60 19.94
C ALA A 210 3.31 -12.63 20.81
N VAL A 211 4.49 -12.83 20.20
CA VAL A 211 5.78 -12.72 20.90
C VAL A 211 5.98 -11.31 21.46
N ALA A 212 5.66 -10.26 20.68
CA ALA A 212 5.75 -8.87 21.13
C ALA A 212 4.93 -8.64 22.40
N LEU A 213 3.68 -9.09 22.40
CA LEU A 213 2.77 -9.01 23.54
C LEU A 213 3.32 -9.76 24.76
N MET A 214 3.80 -10.99 24.57
CA MET A 214 4.37 -11.80 25.66
C MET A 214 5.61 -11.12 26.27
N VAL A 215 6.54 -10.66 25.44
CA VAL A 215 7.74 -9.92 25.86
C VAL A 215 7.34 -8.65 26.62
N PHE A 216 6.37 -7.89 26.12
CA PHE A 216 5.89 -6.68 26.79
C PHE A 216 5.29 -6.98 28.17
N ILE A 217 4.48 -8.04 28.31
CA ILE A 217 3.89 -8.46 29.59
C ILE A 217 4.95 -8.96 30.58
N LEU A 218 5.98 -9.68 30.11
CA LEU A 218 7.07 -10.15 30.97
C LEU A 218 7.82 -8.98 31.65
N GLY A 219 7.96 -7.85 30.95
CA GLY A 219 8.53 -6.62 31.53
C GLY A 219 7.62 -5.89 32.53
N SER A 220 6.38 -6.36 32.76
CA SER A 220 5.36 -5.62 33.52
C SER A 220 5.72 -5.32 34.98
N GLY A 221 6.56 -6.14 35.61
CA GLY A 221 7.06 -5.90 36.96
C GLY A 221 8.14 -4.81 37.04
N MET A 222 8.72 -4.43 35.91
CA MET A 222 9.84 -3.49 35.81
C MET A 222 9.44 -2.09 35.33
N TYR A 223 8.21 -1.93 34.83
CA TYR A 223 7.75 -0.65 34.30
C TYR A 223 7.26 0.31 35.37
N LYS A 224 7.56 1.60 35.17
CA LYS A 224 6.89 2.69 35.87
C LYS A 224 5.51 2.90 35.26
N LYS A 225 4.46 2.74 36.06
CA LYS A 225 3.05 2.85 35.65
C LYS A 225 2.42 4.08 36.29
N PHE A 226 2.25 5.13 35.49
CA PHE A 226 1.60 6.36 35.93
C PHE A 226 0.08 6.23 35.90
N GLN A 227 -0.58 6.92 36.82
CA GLN A 227 -2.04 7.02 36.87
C GLN A 227 -2.55 7.87 35.68
N PRO A 228 -3.78 7.62 35.18
CA PRO A 228 -4.36 8.39 34.08
C PRO A 228 -4.43 9.88 34.42
N GLN A 229 -3.80 10.72 33.60
CA GLN A 229 -3.92 12.17 33.68
C GLN A 229 -5.14 12.58 32.86
N GLY A 230 -6.14 13.19 33.49
CA GLY A 230 -7.46 13.41 32.90
C GLY A 230 -7.47 14.11 31.51
N ASN A 231 -8.62 14.04 30.83
CA ASN A 231 -8.74 14.30 29.39
C ASN A 231 -8.45 15.76 28.95
N ILE A 232 -7.19 16.08 28.65
CA ILE A 232 -6.75 17.37 28.09
C ILE A 232 -7.44 17.63 26.74
N MET A 233 -7.53 16.62 25.87
CA MET A 233 -8.19 16.74 24.57
C MET A 233 -9.67 17.13 24.72
N GLY A 234 -10.37 16.53 25.68
CA GLY A 234 -11.74 16.86 26.03
C GLY A 234 -11.90 18.28 26.57
N LYS A 235 -10.94 18.79 27.35
CA LYS A 235 -10.93 20.20 27.80
C LYS A 235 -10.77 21.16 26.60
N VAL A 236 -9.87 20.85 25.66
CA VAL A 236 -9.67 21.65 24.44
C VAL A 236 -10.93 21.69 23.58
N VAL A 237 -11.54 20.55 23.29
CA VAL A 237 -12.78 20.48 22.49
C VAL A 237 -13.93 21.24 23.15
N LYS A 238 -14.11 21.09 24.48
CA LYS A 238 -15.15 21.83 25.23
C LYS A 238 -14.88 23.34 25.24
N CYS A 239 -13.63 23.77 25.36
CA CYS A 239 -13.25 25.18 25.32
C CYS A 239 -13.53 25.80 23.94
N ILE A 240 -13.12 25.12 22.86
CA ILE A 240 -13.40 25.55 21.48
C ILE A 240 -14.91 25.58 21.22
N GLY A 241 -15.64 24.53 21.58
CA GLY A 241 -17.10 24.47 21.42
C GLY A 241 -17.82 25.56 22.21
N PHE A 242 -17.37 25.86 23.43
CA PHE A 242 -17.88 26.97 24.22
C PHE A 242 -17.58 28.32 23.55
N ALA A 243 -16.36 28.57 23.08
CA ALA A 243 -16.01 29.80 22.38
C ALA A 243 -16.87 30.02 21.12
N ILE A 244 -17.08 28.98 20.32
CA ILE A 244 -17.91 29.03 19.11
C ILE A 244 -19.37 29.31 19.47
N LYS A 245 -19.93 28.55 20.42
CA LYS A 245 -21.31 28.74 20.89
C LYS A 245 -21.53 30.16 21.43
N ASN A 246 -20.59 30.66 22.22
CA ASN A 246 -20.68 31.98 22.83
C ASN A 246 -20.54 33.11 21.79
N ARG A 247 -19.70 32.91 20.76
CA ARG A 247 -19.58 33.81 19.61
C ARG A 247 -20.87 33.90 18.80
N PHE A 248 -21.54 32.77 18.55
CA PHE A 248 -22.82 32.76 17.83
C PHE A 248 -23.96 33.38 18.65
N ARG A 249 -23.97 33.15 19.98
CA ARG A 249 -24.99 33.71 20.89
C ARG A 249 -24.87 35.23 21.07
N HIS A 250 -23.66 35.78 20.99
CA HIS A 250 -23.37 37.21 21.19
C HIS A 250 -23.00 37.94 19.89
N ARG A 251 -23.54 37.49 18.73
CA ARG A 251 -23.24 38.07 17.40
C ARG A 251 -23.85 39.46 17.15
N SER A 252 -24.63 40.00 18.10
CA SER A 252 -25.23 41.33 18.01
C SER A 252 -24.20 42.47 18.10
N LYS A 253 -24.47 43.62 17.47
CA LYS A 253 -23.65 44.86 17.53
C LYS A 253 -23.47 45.42 18.95
N THR A 254 -24.23 44.91 19.93
CA THR A 254 -24.24 45.35 21.32
C THR A 254 -23.02 44.88 22.14
N PHE A 255 -22.26 43.90 21.66
CA PHE A 255 -21.08 43.37 22.37
C PHE A 255 -19.78 43.84 21.70
N PRO A 256 -18.76 44.27 22.48
CA PRO A 256 -17.48 44.70 21.93
C PRO A 256 -16.78 43.53 21.20
N LYS A 257 -16.20 43.82 20.03
CA LYS A 257 -15.43 42.84 19.25
C LYS A 257 -14.18 42.46 20.05
N ARG A 258 -13.96 41.16 20.28
CA ARG A 258 -12.69 40.65 20.84
C ARG A 258 -11.65 40.49 19.73
N GLU A 259 -10.36 40.63 20.06
CA GLU A 259 -9.24 40.53 19.10
C GLU A 259 -9.16 39.14 18.43
N HIS A 260 -9.41 38.06 19.17
CA HIS A 260 -9.44 36.70 18.64
C HIS A 260 -10.75 35.98 18.96
N TRP A 261 -11.21 35.09 18.06
CA TRP A 261 -12.48 34.36 18.24
C TRP A 261 -12.47 33.38 19.43
N LEU A 262 -11.30 32.93 19.87
CA LEU A 262 -11.14 32.10 21.08
C LEU A 262 -11.29 32.87 22.39
N ASP A 263 -11.20 34.20 22.36
CA ASP A 263 -11.32 35.01 23.58
C ASP A 263 -12.74 34.99 24.16
N TRP A 264 -13.74 34.53 23.40
CA TRP A 264 -15.09 34.29 23.89
C TRP A 264 -15.18 33.18 24.95
N ALA A 265 -14.09 32.42 25.17
CA ALA A 265 -13.97 31.46 26.26
C ALA A 265 -13.45 32.03 27.58
N LYS A 266 -12.96 33.28 27.62
CA LYS A 266 -12.35 33.90 28.82
C LYS A 266 -13.27 33.92 30.05
N GLU A 267 -14.59 33.86 29.83
CA GLU A 267 -15.59 33.85 30.91
C GLU A 267 -15.60 32.55 31.72
N LYS A 268 -15.07 31.45 31.16
CA LYS A 268 -15.15 30.11 31.77
C LYS A 268 -13.80 29.40 31.88
N TYR A 269 -12.82 29.78 31.06
CA TYR A 269 -11.54 29.10 30.94
C TYR A 269 -10.37 30.05 31.18
N ASP A 270 -9.29 29.53 31.76
CA ASP A 270 -8.09 30.30 32.08
C ASP A 270 -7.43 30.88 30.83
N GLU A 271 -6.90 32.11 30.95
CA GLU A 271 -6.25 32.79 29.82
C GLU A 271 -5.02 32.04 29.29
N ARG A 272 -4.29 31.33 30.16
CA ARG A 272 -3.18 30.43 29.77
C ARG A 272 -3.68 29.34 28.83
N LEU A 273 -4.76 28.66 29.18
CA LEU A 273 -5.35 27.60 28.35
C LEU A 273 -5.84 28.16 27.01
N ILE A 274 -6.47 29.32 27.01
CA ILE A 274 -6.94 29.99 25.79
C ILE A 274 -5.76 30.34 24.88
N SER A 275 -4.66 30.88 25.43
CA SER A 275 -3.45 31.18 24.67
C SER A 275 -2.81 29.93 24.06
N GLN A 276 -2.73 28.84 24.84
CA GLN A 276 -2.25 27.55 24.35
C GLN A 276 -3.12 26.98 23.22
N ILE A 277 -4.45 27.10 23.31
CA ILE A 277 -5.36 26.68 22.23
C ILE A 277 -5.19 27.57 20.99
N LYS A 278 -4.93 28.87 21.13
CA LYS A 278 -4.61 29.76 20.00
C LYS A 278 -3.36 29.30 19.26
N MET A 279 -2.32 28.88 19.97
CA MET A 279 -1.09 28.34 19.37
C MET A 279 -1.38 27.05 18.59
N VAL A 280 -2.07 26.10 19.21
CA VAL A 280 -2.45 24.82 18.56
C VAL A 280 -3.32 25.05 17.33
N THR A 281 -4.34 25.90 17.41
CA THR A 281 -5.24 26.18 16.28
C THR A 281 -4.54 26.84 15.10
N ARG A 282 -3.51 27.67 15.34
CA ARG A 282 -2.67 28.22 14.26
C ARG A 282 -1.89 27.13 13.52
N VAL A 283 -1.33 26.16 14.23
CA VAL A 283 -0.63 25.02 13.60
C VAL A 283 -1.61 24.07 12.90
N MET A 284 -2.76 23.78 13.52
CA MET A 284 -3.81 22.97 12.88
C MET A 284 -4.35 23.60 11.60
N PHE A 285 -4.39 24.93 11.50
CA PHE A 285 -4.75 25.60 10.26
C PHE A 285 -3.74 25.32 9.13
N LEU A 286 -2.44 25.28 9.46
CA LEU A 286 -1.41 24.86 8.50
C LEU A 286 -1.51 23.39 8.10
N TYR A 287 -2.18 22.54 8.89
CA TYR A 287 -2.35 21.12 8.56
C TYR A 287 -3.40 20.85 7.48
N ILE A 288 -4.31 21.79 7.20
CA ILE A 288 -5.39 21.61 6.22
C ILE A 288 -4.90 21.11 4.84
N PRO A 289 -3.77 21.60 4.29
CA PRO A 289 -3.28 21.14 2.98
C PRO A 289 -2.46 19.84 3.03
N LEU A 290 -1.97 19.40 4.19
CA LEU A 290 -1.09 18.24 4.35
C LEU A 290 -1.69 16.89 3.89
N PRO A 291 -3.01 16.62 4.03
CA PRO A 291 -3.60 15.35 3.59
C PRO A 291 -3.28 14.96 2.16
N MET A 292 -3.13 15.92 1.25
CA MET A 292 -2.80 15.62 -0.15
C MET A 292 -1.40 15.04 -0.32
N PHE A 293 -0.43 15.41 0.53
CA PHE A 293 0.88 14.76 0.53
C PHE A 293 0.75 13.28 0.88
N TRP A 294 -0.01 12.96 1.93
CA TRP A 294 -0.25 11.59 2.37
C TRP A 294 -1.05 10.77 1.36
N ALA A 295 -1.98 11.41 0.65
CA ALA A 295 -2.72 10.78 -0.44
C ALA A 295 -1.80 10.28 -1.57
N LEU A 296 -0.70 10.98 -1.85
CA LEU A 296 0.31 10.52 -2.81
C LEU A 296 1.26 9.51 -2.17
N PHE A 297 1.74 9.79 -0.96
CA PHE A 297 2.74 8.96 -0.29
C PHE A 297 2.28 7.52 -0.06
N ASP A 298 1.04 7.31 0.39
CA ASP A 298 0.55 5.97 0.73
C ASP A 298 0.19 5.12 -0.51
N GLN A 299 0.15 5.69 -1.72
CA GLN A 299 -0.09 4.93 -2.97
C GLN A 299 1.09 4.02 -3.35
N GLN A 300 2.26 4.24 -2.76
CA GLN A 300 3.42 3.36 -2.96
C GLN A 300 3.13 1.90 -2.55
N GLY A 301 2.16 1.68 -1.64
CA GLY A 301 1.75 0.35 -1.20
C GLY A 301 0.57 -0.24 -1.97
N SER A 302 -0.11 0.55 -2.80
CA SER A 302 -1.28 0.15 -3.60
C SER A 302 -0.97 0.27 -5.10
N ARG A 303 -1.24 1.43 -5.71
CA ARG A 303 -1.13 1.66 -7.16
C ARG A 303 0.27 1.41 -7.71
N TRP A 304 1.33 1.74 -6.97
CA TRP A 304 2.70 1.45 -7.44
C TRP A 304 3.05 -0.03 -7.39
N THR A 305 2.51 -0.77 -6.41
CA THR A 305 2.61 -2.23 -6.37
C THR A 305 1.88 -2.86 -7.55
N LEU A 306 0.68 -2.35 -7.90
CA LEU A 306 -0.07 -2.78 -9.08
C LEU A 306 0.66 -2.43 -10.38
N GLN A 307 1.23 -1.24 -10.49
CA GLN A 307 2.10 -0.89 -11.61
C GLN A 307 3.27 -1.88 -11.74
N ALA A 308 3.90 -2.28 -10.63
CA ALA A 308 5.00 -3.24 -10.65
C ALA A 308 4.58 -4.64 -11.15
N THR A 309 3.33 -5.08 -10.99
CA THR A 309 2.87 -6.39 -11.52
C THR A 309 2.92 -6.45 -13.04
N THR A 310 2.88 -5.30 -13.71
CA THR A 310 2.98 -5.15 -15.18
C THR A 310 4.40 -4.91 -15.68
N MET A 311 5.40 -5.00 -14.80
CA MET A 311 6.82 -4.79 -15.12
C MET A 311 7.61 -6.10 -15.01
N SER A 312 8.81 -6.13 -15.55
CA SER A 312 9.76 -7.23 -15.40
C SER A 312 10.51 -7.12 -14.07
N GLY A 313 10.40 -8.16 -13.24
CA GLY A 313 11.12 -8.26 -11.96
C GLY A 313 12.58 -8.68 -12.07
N ARG A 314 13.10 -8.93 -13.28
CA ARG A 314 14.46 -9.45 -13.47
C ARG A 314 15.49 -8.32 -13.42
N ILE A 315 16.28 -8.28 -12.35
CA ILE A 315 17.41 -7.35 -12.21
C ILE A 315 18.70 -8.17 -12.10
N GLY A 316 19.43 -8.26 -13.22
CA GLY A 316 20.59 -9.15 -13.32
C GLY A 316 20.19 -10.61 -13.16
N SER A 317 20.70 -11.26 -12.12
CA SER A 317 20.41 -12.66 -11.77
C SER A 317 19.34 -12.83 -10.68
N MET A 318 18.84 -11.73 -10.10
CA MET A 318 17.83 -11.75 -9.04
C MET A 318 16.45 -11.41 -9.62
N GLU A 319 15.42 -12.06 -9.09
CA GLU A 319 14.03 -11.82 -9.43
C GLU A 319 13.35 -11.13 -8.25
N ILE A 320 12.96 -9.86 -8.45
CA ILE A 320 12.28 -9.04 -7.45
C ILE A 320 10.77 -9.16 -7.67
N GLN A 321 10.04 -9.36 -6.58
CA GLN A 321 8.59 -9.41 -6.60
C GLN A 321 7.98 -8.00 -6.54
N PRO A 322 6.78 -7.76 -7.12
CA PRO A 322 6.14 -6.45 -7.12
C PRO A 322 6.01 -5.81 -5.72
N ASP A 323 5.62 -6.59 -4.73
CA ASP A 323 5.44 -6.19 -3.33
C ASP A 323 6.76 -5.85 -2.62
N GLN A 324 7.90 -6.34 -3.11
CA GLN A 324 9.24 -6.01 -2.58
C GLN A 324 9.72 -4.61 -3.01
N MET A 325 9.08 -3.97 -3.98
CA MET A 325 9.45 -2.59 -4.37
C MET A 325 9.26 -1.59 -3.23
N GLN A 326 8.39 -1.89 -2.26
CA GLN A 326 8.23 -1.08 -1.05
C GLN A 326 9.50 -1.04 -0.18
N THR A 327 10.39 -2.04 -0.28
CA THR A 327 11.69 -2.04 0.42
C THR A 327 12.59 -0.90 -0.04
N VAL A 328 12.46 -0.45 -1.29
CA VAL A 328 13.24 0.66 -1.84
C VAL A 328 13.04 1.92 -0.99
N ASN A 329 11.80 2.23 -0.59
CA ASN A 329 11.53 3.38 0.28
C ASN A 329 12.26 3.25 1.63
N ALA A 330 12.18 2.08 2.28
CA ALA A 330 12.82 1.86 3.57
C ALA A 330 14.35 2.01 3.51
N ILE A 331 14.99 1.48 2.45
CA ILE A 331 16.43 1.63 2.22
C ILE A 331 16.77 3.11 2.00
N LEU A 332 16.01 3.79 1.14
CA LEU A 332 16.25 5.18 0.81
C LEU A 332 16.08 6.10 2.02
N ILE A 333 15.12 5.88 2.92
CA ILE A 333 14.97 6.68 4.14
C ILE A 333 16.24 6.59 5.00
N VAL A 334 16.75 5.38 5.23
CA VAL A 334 17.94 5.14 6.06
C VAL A 334 19.19 5.84 5.47
N ILE A 335 19.27 5.97 4.15
CA ILE A 335 20.37 6.66 3.47
C ILE A 335 20.14 8.18 3.40
N MET A 336 18.94 8.61 3.01
CA MET A 336 18.63 10.01 2.71
C MET A 336 18.57 10.85 3.98
N VAL A 337 18.06 10.34 5.11
CA VAL A 337 18.01 11.13 6.35
C VAL A 337 19.40 11.65 6.75
N PRO A 338 20.45 10.81 6.90
CA PRO A 338 21.81 11.30 7.15
C PRO A 338 22.36 12.21 6.04
N VAL A 339 22.09 11.92 4.77
CA VAL A 339 22.57 12.74 3.65
C VAL A 339 21.98 14.15 3.71
N PHE A 340 20.68 14.28 3.99
CA PHE A 340 20.04 15.59 4.09
C PHE A 340 20.55 16.38 5.30
N ASP A 341 20.68 15.74 6.47
CA ASP A 341 21.10 16.40 7.70
C ASP A 341 22.59 16.78 7.72
N VAL A 342 23.47 15.90 7.26
CA VAL A 342 24.93 16.09 7.36
C VAL A 342 25.50 16.79 6.13
N VAL A 343 24.92 16.59 4.96
CA VAL A 343 25.48 17.11 3.69
C VAL A 343 24.60 18.23 3.15
N LEU A 344 23.33 17.96 2.85
CA LEU A 344 22.51 18.90 2.07
C LEU A 344 22.17 20.18 2.83
N TYR A 345 21.63 20.10 4.06
CA TYR A 345 21.25 21.29 4.82
C TYR A 345 22.45 22.19 5.16
N PRO A 346 23.62 21.67 5.57
CA PRO A 346 24.81 22.50 5.77
C PRO A 346 25.31 23.16 4.48
N LEU A 347 25.23 22.49 3.32
CA LEU A 347 25.59 23.09 2.05
C LEU A 347 24.64 24.23 1.65
N ILE A 348 23.32 24.03 1.81
CA ILE A 348 22.33 25.09 1.57
C ILE A 348 22.56 26.29 2.48
N ALA A 349 22.90 26.04 3.75
CA ALA A 349 23.25 27.09 4.70
C ALA A 349 24.52 27.85 4.29
N LYS A 350 25.54 27.16 3.75
CA LYS A 350 26.75 27.79 3.18
C LYS A 350 26.44 28.67 1.97
N CYS A 351 25.41 28.35 1.19
CA CYS A 351 24.94 29.17 0.08
C CYS A 351 24.12 30.41 0.53
N GLY A 352 23.97 30.67 1.84
CA GLY A 352 23.27 31.83 2.38
C GLY A 352 21.74 31.73 2.36
N PHE A 353 21.17 30.57 2.00
CA PHE A 353 19.73 30.37 1.99
C PHE A 353 19.22 29.89 3.35
N ASN A 354 18.42 30.73 4.01
CA ASN A 354 17.71 30.32 5.23
C ASN A 354 16.52 29.41 4.88
N PHE A 355 16.76 28.10 5.01
CA PHE A 355 15.80 27.05 4.68
C PHE A 355 14.93 26.71 5.89
N THR A 356 13.93 27.55 6.16
CA THR A 356 12.98 27.38 7.27
C THR A 356 12.14 26.11 7.11
N SER A 357 11.62 25.56 8.21
CA SER A 357 10.85 24.30 8.19
C SER A 357 9.66 24.32 7.22
N LEU A 358 8.95 25.45 7.11
CA LEU A 358 7.82 25.55 6.17
C LEU A 358 8.26 25.59 4.70
N LYS A 359 9.43 26.18 4.41
CA LYS A 359 10.02 26.12 3.06
C LYS A 359 10.45 24.69 2.73
N LYS A 360 11.04 23.98 3.70
CA LYS A 360 11.39 22.55 3.57
C LYS A 360 10.13 21.75 3.20
N MET A 361 9.07 21.86 3.99
CA MET A 361 7.80 21.18 3.71
C MET A 361 7.25 21.50 2.31
N THR A 362 7.35 22.74 1.85
CA THR A 362 6.93 23.15 0.50
C THR A 362 7.73 22.41 -0.58
N VAL A 363 9.06 22.35 -0.44
CA VAL A 363 9.94 21.60 -1.35
C VAL A 363 9.59 20.10 -1.33
N GLY A 364 9.29 19.54 -0.15
CA GLY A 364 8.89 18.14 -0.03
C GLY A 364 7.59 17.82 -0.80
N MET A 365 6.58 18.70 -0.74
CA MET A 365 5.36 18.56 -1.55
C MET A 365 5.65 18.64 -3.05
N PHE A 366 6.56 19.53 -3.47
CA PHE A 366 6.96 19.65 -4.87
C PHE A 366 7.67 18.39 -5.38
N LEU A 367 8.60 17.83 -4.59
CA LEU A 367 9.29 16.58 -4.94
C LEU A 367 8.32 15.39 -5.04
N ALA A 368 7.35 15.29 -4.14
CA ALA A 368 6.31 14.25 -4.22
C ALA A 368 5.41 14.42 -5.46
N SER A 369 5.11 15.65 -5.88
CA SER A 369 4.38 15.91 -7.14
C SER A 369 5.20 15.45 -8.35
N MET A 370 6.50 15.76 -8.37
CA MET A 370 7.41 15.28 -9.43
C MET A 370 7.52 13.75 -9.46
N ALA A 371 7.52 13.07 -8.31
CA ALA A 371 7.54 11.62 -8.24
C ALA A 371 6.37 11.00 -9.01
N PHE A 372 5.18 11.61 -8.93
CA PHE A 372 3.99 11.15 -9.66
C PHE A 372 4.02 11.49 -11.14
N VAL A 373 4.69 12.58 -11.55
CA VAL A 373 4.97 12.84 -12.97
C VAL A 373 5.87 11.72 -13.54
N VAL A 374 6.91 11.32 -12.80
CA VAL A 374 7.76 10.19 -13.20
C VAL A 374 6.96 8.90 -13.25
N ALA A 375 6.10 8.63 -12.27
CA ALA A 375 5.23 7.45 -12.28
C ALA A 375 4.25 7.41 -13.47
N ALA A 376 3.73 8.57 -13.89
CA ALA A 376 2.93 8.69 -15.10
C ALA A 376 3.74 8.37 -16.37
N ILE A 377 4.97 8.87 -16.48
CA ILE A 377 5.86 8.58 -17.61
C ILE A 377 6.18 7.08 -17.67
N VAL A 378 6.53 6.47 -16.54
CA VAL A 378 6.78 5.03 -16.43
C VAL A 378 5.55 4.24 -16.86
N GLN A 379 4.35 4.65 -16.42
CA GLN A 379 3.10 4.00 -16.81
C GLN A 379 2.84 4.09 -18.31
N VAL A 380 3.12 5.24 -18.95
CA VAL A 380 2.96 5.40 -20.40
C VAL A 380 3.89 4.45 -21.17
N GLU A 381 5.12 4.23 -20.71
CA GLU A 381 6.03 3.27 -21.34
C GLU A 381 5.55 1.82 -21.14
N ILE A 382 4.98 1.48 -19.97
CA ILE A 382 4.36 0.18 -19.73
C ILE A 382 3.18 -0.02 -20.68
N ASP A 383 2.28 0.94 -20.78
CA ASP A 383 1.04 0.85 -21.56
C ASP A 383 1.33 0.60 -23.06
N LYS A 384 2.47 1.07 -23.60
CA LYS A 384 2.90 0.78 -24.97
C LYS A 384 3.24 -0.70 -25.21
N THR A 385 3.56 -1.43 -24.15
CA THR A 385 3.99 -2.85 -24.20
C THR A 385 2.88 -3.81 -23.80
N LEU A 386 1.76 -3.31 -23.27
CA LEU A 386 0.63 -4.13 -22.87
C LEU A 386 -0.28 -4.46 -24.08
N PRO A 387 -0.80 -5.69 -24.18
CA PRO A 387 -1.77 -6.03 -25.20
C PRO A 387 -3.07 -5.27 -24.98
N VAL A 388 -3.69 -4.83 -26.08
CA VAL A 388 -5.03 -4.24 -26.04
C VAL A 388 -6.04 -5.37 -26.09
N PHE A 389 -6.90 -5.45 -25.08
CA PHE A 389 -7.98 -6.43 -24.99
C PHE A 389 -9.29 -5.86 -25.57
N PRO A 390 -10.19 -6.71 -26.10
CA PRO A 390 -11.44 -6.24 -26.70
C PRO A 390 -12.35 -5.63 -25.62
N ASN A 391 -12.91 -4.44 -25.90
CA ASN A 391 -13.81 -3.75 -24.98
C ASN A 391 -15.21 -3.56 -25.59
N GLY A 392 -16.25 -3.73 -24.76
CA GLY A 392 -17.64 -3.51 -25.19
C GLY A 392 -18.09 -4.49 -26.27
N ASN A 393 -18.37 -3.97 -27.48
CA ASN A 393 -18.88 -4.72 -28.62
C ASN A 393 -17.76 -5.27 -29.55
N GLU A 394 -16.50 -5.15 -29.12
CA GLU A 394 -15.36 -5.69 -29.86
C GLU A 394 -15.15 -7.17 -29.58
N VAL A 395 -14.57 -7.89 -30.55
CA VAL A 395 -14.11 -9.27 -30.41
C VAL A 395 -12.73 -9.42 -31.02
N GLN A 396 -11.90 -10.27 -30.45
CA GLN A 396 -10.56 -10.53 -30.96
C GLN A 396 -10.45 -11.95 -31.49
N ILE A 397 -9.93 -12.07 -32.72
CA ILE A 397 -9.85 -13.35 -33.43
C ILE A 397 -8.43 -13.56 -33.91
N LYS A 398 -7.89 -14.75 -33.63
CA LYS A 398 -6.63 -15.24 -34.14
C LYS A 398 -6.89 -16.51 -34.93
N VAL A 399 -6.31 -16.64 -36.12
CA VAL A 399 -6.44 -17.87 -36.92
C VAL A 399 -5.13 -18.62 -36.92
N LEU A 400 -5.22 -19.93 -36.70
CA LEU A 400 -4.08 -20.84 -36.60
C LEU A 400 -4.27 -21.99 -37.59
N ASN A 401 -3.40 -22.05 -38.61
CA ASN A 401 -3.35 -23.17 -39.53
C ASN A 401 -2.58 -24.31 -38.86
N ILE A 402 -3.31 -25.27 -38.32
CA ILE A 402 -2.77 -26.49 -37.68
C ILE A 402 -2.74 -27.69 -38.65
N GLY A 403 -3.11 -27.46 -39.92
CA GLY A 403 -3.06 -28.45 -40.99
C GLY A 403 -1.74 -28.49 -41.74
N ASN A 404 -1.67 -29.38 -42.73
CA ASN A 404 -0.47 -29.61 -43.54
C ASN A 404 -0.48 -28.87 -44.89
N SER A 405 -1.56 -28.13 -45.19
CA SER A 405 -1.75 -27.44 -46.47
C SER A 405 -1.74 -25.93 -46.28
N ASN A 406 -1.23 -25.20 -47.28
CA ASN A 406 -1.37 -23.75 -47.35
C ASN A 406 -2.85 -23.37 -47.43
N MET A 407 -3.21 -22.28 -46.77
CA MET A 407 -4.56 -21.72 -46.82
C MET A 407 -4.48 -20.20 -46.88
N SER A 408 -5.58 -19.55 -47.24
CA SER A 408 -5.77 -18.12 -47.04
C SER A 408 -7.08 -17.87 -46.32
N VAL A 409 -7.09 -16.88 -45.44
CA VAL A 409 -8.28 -16.46 -44.71
C VAL A 409 -8.64 -15.06 -45.13
N SER A 410 -9.87 -14.89 -45.62
CA SER A 410 -10.47 -13.60 -45.91
C SER A 410 -11.21 -13.13 -44.66
N LEU A 411 -10.66 -12.09 -44.04
CA LEU A 411 -11.21 -11.35 -42.92
C LEU A 411 -11.81 -10.02 -43.44
N PRO A 412 -12.64 -9.31 -42.66
CA PRO A 412 -13.13 -7.99 -43.05
C PRO A 412 -11.97 -7.03 -43.36
N GLY A 413 -11.76 -6.72 -44.64
CA GLY A 413 -10.76 -5.76 -45.10
C GLY A 413 -9.36 -6.33 -45.40
N GLU A 414 -9.09 -7.61 -45.14
CA GLU A 414 -7.76 -8.21 -45.36
C GLU A 414 -7.85 -9.70 -45.77
N ILE A 415 -6.98 -10.14 -46.67
CA ILE A 415 -6.78 -11.56 -47.00
C ILE A 415 -5.38 -11.95 -46.51
N VAL A 416 -5.32 -12.88 -45.56
CA VAL A 416 -4.06 -13.32 -44.94
C VAL A 416 -3.71 -14.72 -45.45
N PRO A 417 -2.60 -14.89 -46.20
CA PRO A 417 -2.07 -16.20 -46.52
C PRO A 417 -1.42 -16.84 -45.29
N LEU A 418 -1.68 -18.12 -45.05
CA LEU A 418 -1.18 -18.90 -43.93
C LEU A 418 -0.56 -20.21 -44.43
N ASP A 419 0.75 -20.32 -44.27
CA ASP A 419 1.49 -21.58 -44.46
C ASP A 419 1.12 -22.62 -43.38
N PRO A 420 1.46 -23.91 -43.57
CA PRO A 420 1.30 -24.93 -42.55
C PRO A 420 1.97 -24.52 -41.24
N MET A 421 1.29 -24.73 -40.12
CA MET A 421 1.78 -24.35 -38.80
C MET A 421 2.12 -22.86 -38.71
N SER A 422 1.28 -21.99 -39.26
CA SER A 422 1.40 -20.54 -39.13
C SER A 422 0.15 -19.93 -38.53
N GLN A 423 0.26 -18.68 -38.10
CA GLN A 423 -0.84 -17.91 -37.54
C GLN A 423 -0.91 -16.54 -38.21
N THR A 424 -2.04 -15.89 -38.03
CA THR A 424 -2.22 -14.46 -38.34
C THR A 424 -1.25 -13.60 -37.51
N ASN A 425 -1.16 -12.29 -37.78
CA ASN A 425 -0.34 -11.34 -36.99
C ASN A 425 -0.89 -11.13 -35.57
N GLY A 426 -0.96 -12.20 -34.77
CA GLY A 426 -1.59 -12.25 -33.46
C GLY A 426 -3.11 -12.20 -33.51
N PHE A 427 -3.70 -11.67 -32.43
CA PHE A 427 -5.13 -11.43 -32.31
C PHE A 427 -5.51 -10.11 -32.97
N MET A 428 -6.46 -10.17 -33.91
CA MET A 428 -7.00 -9.00 -34.61
C MET A 428 -8.35 -8.63 -34.02
N THR A 429 -8.59 -7.33 -33.83
CA THR A 429 -9.84 -6.81 -33.24
C THR A 429 -10.86 -6.48 -34.33
N PHE A 430 -12.11 -6.88 -34.12
CA PHE A 430 -13.24 -6.60 -34.99
C PHE A 430 -14.45 -6.15 -34.16
N ASP A 431 -15.33 -5.31 -34.74
CA ASP A 431 -16.64 -5.04 -34.15
C ASP A 431 -17.60 -6.18 -34.51
N VAL A 432 -18.31 -6.73 -33.52
CA VAL A 432 -19.21 -7.88 -33.69
C VAL A 432 -20.30 -7.62 -34.74
N ASN A 433 -20.77 -6.39 -34.92
CA ASN A 433 -21.79 -6.07 -35.92
C ASN A 433 -21.23 -6.04 -37.35
N THR A 434 -19.92 -5.79 -37.49
CA THR A 434 -19.24 -5.72 -38.79
C THR A 434 -18.63 -7.05 -39.23
N LEU A 435 -18.51 -8.01 -38.31
CA LEU A 435 -17.97 -9.34 -38.56
C LEU A 435 -19.02 -10.21 -39.28
N THR A 436 -19.18 -10.03 -40.59
CA THR A 436 -20.24 -10.69 -41.37
C THR A 436 -19.92 -12.15 -41.75
N SER A 437 -18.66 -12.47 -42.06
CA SER A 437 -18.20 -13.85 -42.30
C SER A 437 -16.68 -13.93 -42.33
N ILE A 438 -16.09 -14.96 -41.71
CA ILE A 438 -14.68 -15.32 -41.91
C ILE A 438 -14.63 -16.45 -42.93
N ASN A 439 -13.96 -16.22 -44.06
CA ASN A 439 -13.94 -17.17 -45.16
C ASN A 439 -12.56 -17.79 -45.31
N MET A 440 -12.49 -19.12 -45.35
CA MET A 440 -11.26 -19.88 -45.54
C MET A 440 -11.21 -20.43 -46.96
N SER A 441 -10.08 -20.26 -47.63
CA SER A 441 -9.83 -20.79 -48.95
C SER A 441 -8.56 -21.64 -48.96
N PHE A 442 -8.69 -22.85 -49.50
CA PHE A 442 -7.56 -23.75 -49.74
C PHE A 442 -7.34 -23.88 -51.24
N PRO A 443 -6.08 -24.02 -51.71
CA PRO A 443 -5.79 -24.26 -53.12
C PRO A 443 -6.63 -25.42 -53.68
N GLY A 444 -7.44 -25.14 -54.70
CA GLY A 444 -8.28 -26.15 -55.38
C GLY A 444 -9.53 -26.62 -54.63
N SER A 445 -9.89 -26.01 -53.49
CA SER A 445 -11.10 -26.33 -52.73
C SER A 445 -12.12 -25.17 -52.74
N PRO A 446 -13.43 -25.43 -52.55
CA PRO A 446 -14.41 -24.36 -52.37
C PRO A 446 -14.13 -23.55 -51.11
N VAL A 447 -14.56 -22.29 -51.11
CA VAL A 447 -14.45 -21.41 -49.95
C VAL A 447 -15.40 -21.90 -48.85
N THR A 448 -14.87 -22.06 -47.63
CA THR A 448 -15.66 -22.41 -46.44
C THR A 448 -15.88 -21.15 -45.60
N ALA A 449 -17.14 -20.82 -45.30
CA ALA A 449 -17.47 -19.78 -44.33
C ALA A 449 -17.51 -20.34 -42.91
N VAL A 450 -16.90 -19.63 -41.96
CA VAL A 450 -17.00 -19.92 -40.52
C VAL A 450 -18.28 -19.29 -40.00
N THR A 451 -19.19 -20.11 -39.46
CA THR A 451 -20.54 -19.69 -39.05
C THR A 451 -20.71 -19.59 -37.52
N ASP A 452 -19.64 -19.74 -36.76
CA ASP A 452 -19.67 -19.75 -35.30
C ASP A 452 -19.95 -18.38 -34.71
N ASN A 453 -20.63 -18.36 -33.56
CA ASN A 453 -20.91 -17.13 -32.82
C ASN A 453 -19.66 -16.70 -32.04
N PHE A 454 -19.14 -15.52 -32.36
CA PHE A 454 -18.05 -14.89 -31.61
C PHE A 454 -18.63 -14.03 -30.50
N GLU A 455 -18.36 -14.39 -29.24
CA GLU A 455 -18.84 -13.62 -28.09
C GLU A 455 -18.13 -12.25 -27.96
N GLN A 456 -18.91 -11.19 -27.74
CA GLN A 456 -18.40 -9.85 -27.48
C GLN A 456 -17.52 -9.79 -26.22
N GLY A 457 -16.46 -8.98 -26.24
CA GLY A 457 -15.51 -8.81 -25.14
C GLY A 457 -14.63 -10.04 -24.87
N GLN A 458 -14.53 -10.97 -25.82
CA GLN A 458 -13.76 -12.21 -25.67
C GLN A 458 -12.72 -12.39 -26.78
N ARG A 459 -11.68 -13.15 -26.48
CA ARG A 459 -10.70 -13.62 -27.46
C ARG A 459 -11.03 -15.04 -27.94
N HIS A 460 -10.93 -15.26 -29.24
CA HIS A 460 -11.15 -16.55 -29.87
C HIS A 460 -9.98 -16.94 -30.77
N THR A 461 -9.62 -18.21 -30.74
CA THR A 461 -8.65 -18.81 -31.64
C THR A 461 -9.38 -19.78 -32.57
N LEU A 462 -9.33 -19.53 -33.87
CA LEU A 462 -9.85 -20.41 -34.90
C LEU A 462 -8.75 -21.40 -35.32
N LEU A 463 -8.93 -22.67 -34.99
CA LEU A 463 -8.07 -23.77 -35.39
C LEU A 463 -8.56 -24.33 -36.72
N VAL A 464 -7.69 -24.45 -37.72
CA VAL A 464 -8.06 -24.96 -39.05
C VAL A 464 -7.07 -26.02 -39.50
N TRP A 465 -7.56 -27.20 -39.93
CA TRP A 465 -6.67 -28.29 -40.39
C TRP A 465 -6.99 -28.84 -41.78
N ALA A 466 -8.22 -28.68 -42.28
CA ALA A 466 -8.60 -29.12 -43.62
C ALA A 466 -9.77 -28.28 -44.17
N PRO A 467 -10.08 -28.35 -45.48
CA PRO A 467 -11.27 -27.71 -46.03
C PRO A 467 -12.52 -28.13 -45.26
N SER A 468 -13.36 -27.16 -44.86
CA SER A 468 -14.55 -27.38 -44.03
C SER A 468 -14.32 -28.02 -42.65
N HIS A 469 -13.08 -28.17 -42.19
CA HIS A 469 -12.75 -28.71 -40.88
C HIS A 469 -11.99 -27.68 -40.04
N TYR A 470 -12.69 -27.14 -39.05
CA TYR A 470 -12.20 -26.10 -38.18
C TYR A 470 -12.84 -26.21 -36.79
N GLN A 471 -12.24 -25.55 -35.80
CA GLN A 471 -12.80 -25.42 -34.46
C GLN A 471 -12.53 -24.03 -33.89
N VAL A 472 -13.56 -23.38 -33.35
CA VAL A 472 -13.42 -22.13 -32.61
C VAL A 472 -13.21 -22.43 -31.13
N VAL A 473 -12.11 -21.94 -30.58
CA VAL A 473 -11.77 -22.06 -29.16
C VAL A 473 -11.88 -20.69 -28.51
N LYS A 474 -12.70 -20.59 -27.47
CA LYS A 474 -12.71 -19.43 -26.57
C LYS A 474 -11.44 -19.45 -25.72
N ASP A 475 -10.58 -18.44 -25.87
CA ASP A 475 -9.28 -18.41 -25.19
C ASP A 475 -9.41 -18.25 -23.68
N GLY A 476 -10.36 -17.42 -23.22
CA GLY A 476 -10.52 -17.11 -21.79
C GLY A 476 -9.37 -16.27 -21.19
N LEU A 477 -8.45 -15.76 -22.03
CA LEU A 477 -7.33 -14.92 -21.63
C LEU A 477 -7.57 -13.48 -22.09
N ASN A 478 -8.50 -12.80 -21.41
CA ASN A 478 -8.90 -11.41 -21.71
C ASN A 478 -8.14 -10.38 -20.85
N GLU A 479 -7.20 -10.83 -20.04
CA GLU A 479 -6.31 -10.01 -19.23
C GLU A 479 -4.91 -10.59 -19.30
N LYS A 480 -3.90 -9.76 -19.01
CA LYS A 480 -2.52 -10.22 -18.97
C LYS A 480 -2.36 -11.18 -17.78
N PRO A 481 -1.63 -12.30 -17.92
CA PRO A 481 -1.37 -13.22 -16.81
C PRO A 481 -0.93 -12.49 -15.55
N GLU A 482 -1.67 -12.71 -14.46
CA GLU A 482 -1.41 -12.10 -13.16
C GLU A 482 -0.09 -12.62 -12.55
N LYS A 483 0.44 -11.90 -11.55
CA LYS A 483 1.63 -12.31 -10.75
C LYS A 483 2.91 -12.51 -11.58
N GLY A 484 2.94 -12.05 -12.82
CA GLY A 484 4.01 -12.38 -13.76
C GLY A 484 4.12 -13.85 -14.12
N GLU A 485 3.07 -14.62 -13.83
CA GLU A 485 2.97 -15.99 -14.29
C GLU A 485 2.82 -16.03 -15.80
N ASN A 486 2.99 -17.22 -16.34
CA ASN A 486 3.01 -17.48 -17.76
C ASN A 486 1.86 -18.40 -18.13
N GLY A 487 0.96 -17.88 -18.95
CA GLY A 487 -0.14 -18.65 -19.50
C GLY A 487 0.38 -19.66 -20.51
N ILE A 488 0.17 -20.95 -20.28
CA ILE A 488 0.51 -22.00 -21.25
C ILE A 488 -0.76 -22.75 -21.64
N ARG A 489 -0.90 -22.95 -22.94
CA ARG A 489 -1.93 -23.80 -23.55
C ARG A 489 -1.31 -24.73 -24.57
N PHE A 490 -1.90 -25.91 -24.73
CA PHE A 490 -1.54 -26.87 -25.78
C PHE A 490 -2.71 -27.08 -26.75
N VAL A 491 -2.39 -27.32 -28.02
CA VAL A 491 -3.33 -27.67 -29.09
C VAL A 491 -2.95 -29.05 -29.62
N ASN A 492 -3.94 -29.94 -29.72
CA ASN A 492 -3.79 -31.31 -30.20
C ASN A 492 -4.19 -31.38 -31.68
N THR A 493 -3.33 -31.88 -32.57
CA THR A 493 -3.69 -32.18 -33.98
C THR A 493 -3.79 -33.67 -34.29
N TYR A 494 -3.70 -34.55 -33.29
CA TYR A 494 -3.88 -36.00 -33.44
C TYR A 494 -5.36 -36.35 -33.45
N ASN A 495 -5.69 -37.54 -33.97
CA ASN A 495 -7.08 -37.99 -34.04
C ASN A 495 -7.58 -38.50 -32.67
N GLU A 496 -6.68 -38.99 -31.83
CA GLU A 496 -6.94 -39.42 -30.46
C GLU A 496 -6.60 -38.37 -29.40
N LEU A 497 -7.00 -38.65 -28.17
CA LEU A 497 -6.75 -37.79 -27.02
C LEU A 497 -5.26 -37.75 -26.68
N ILE A 498 -4.75 -36.55 -26.41
CA ILE A 498 -3.40 -36.33 -25.89
C ILE A 498 -3.47 -35.94 -24.42
N THR A 499 -2.68 -36.63 -23.60
CA THR A 499 -2.46 -36.30 -22.19
C THR A 499 -1.14 -35.58 -22.06
N ILE A 500 -1.20 -34.33 -21.61
CA ILE A 500 -0.02 -33.54 -21.26
C ILE A 500 0.25 -33.70 -19.77
N THR A 501 1.50 -33.95 -19.41
CA THR A 501 1.96 -33.98 -18.02
C THR A 501 3.00 -32.88 -17.83
N MET A 502 2.81 -32.00 -16.85
CA MET A 502 3.79 -30.96 -16.48
C MET A 502 4.22 -31.14 -15.04
N SER A 503 5.54 -31.14 -14.79
CA SER A 503 6.10 -31.31 -13.43
C SER A 503 5.54 -32.52 -12.66
N GLY A 504 5.27 -33.63 -13.37
CA GLY A 504 4.77 -34.88 -12.78
C GLY A 504 3.27 -34.94 -12.47
N LYS A 505 2.50 -33.89 -12.78
CA LYS A 505 1.03 -33.89 -12.69
C LYS A 505 0.39 -33.82 -14.07
N VAL A 506 -0.76 -34.47 -14.24
CA VAL A 506 -1.56 -34.34 -15.47
C VAL A 506 -1.98 -32.89 -15.60
N PHE A 507 -1.52 -32.26 -16.67
CA PHE A 507 -1.80 -30.88 -17.02
C PHE A 507 -3.18 -30.76 -17.66
N ALA A 508 -3.38 -31.45 -18.78
CA ALA A 508 -4.62 -31.43 -19.52
C ALA A 508 -4.76 -32.70 -20.38
N ASN A 509 -6.01 -33.12 -20.54
CA ASN A 509 -6.42 -34.13 -21.49
C ASN A 509 -7.11 -33.39 -22.65
N ILE A 510 -6.54 -33.46 -23.84
CA ILE A 510 -6.93 -32.61 -24.97
C ILE A 510 -7.53 -33.51 -26.03
N SER A 511 -8.80 -33.29 -26.36
CA SER A 511 -9.49 -34.03 -27.42
C SER A 511 -8.87 -33.74 -28.79
N SER A 512 -9.19 -34.59 -29.76
CA SER A 512 -8.85 -34.44 -31.17
C SER A 512 -9.11 -33.02 -31.69
N TYR A 513 -8.14 -32.42 -32.39
CA TYR A 513 -8.21 -31.08 -33.02
C TYR A 513 -8.64 -29.92 -32.12
N ASN A 514 -8.45 -30.04 -30.80
CA ASN A 514 -8.90 -29.07 -29.81
C ASN A 514 -7.73 -28.48 -28.99
N ALA A 515 -8.02 -27.48 -28.16
CA ALA A 515 -7.05 -26.85 -27.27
C ALA A 515 -7.41 -27.03 -25.79
N SER A 516 -6.39 -27.03 -24.93
CA SER A 516 -6.59 -26.95 -23.48
C SER A 516 -7.04 -25.54 -23.05
N LYS A 517 -7.49 -25.38 -21.81
CA LYS A 517 -7.54 -24.06 -21.18
C LYS A 517 -6.10 -23.58 -20.88
N TYR A 518 -5.90 -22.27 -20.78
CA TYR A 518 -4.65 -21.74 -20.24
C TYR A 518 -4.52 -22.12 -18.77
N GLN A 519 -3.31 -22.47 -18.37
CA GLN A 519 -2.92 -22.55 -16.97
C GLN A 519 -1.65 -21.74 -16.78
N PHE A 520 -1.43 -21.28 -15.54
CA PHE A 520 -0.43 -20.27 -15.25
C PHE A 520 0.74 -20.87 -14.47
N PHE A 521 1.96 -20.51 -14.87
CA PHE A 521 3.17 -21.02 -14.26
C PHE A 521 4.14 -19.91 -13.89
N PRO A 522 4.89 -20.04 -12.78
CA PRO A 522 5.95 -19.10 -12.47
C PRO A 522 7.05 -19.14 -13.54
N SER A 523 7.85 -18.08 -13.57
CA SER A 523 9.01 -17.91 -14.45
C SER A 523 9.96 -19.13 -14.44
N GLY A 524 10.78 -19.21 -15.50
CA GLY A 524 11.78 -20.25 -15.66
C GLY A 524 11.41 -21.33 -16.69
N ARG A 525 12.24 -22.37 -16.78
CA ARG A 525 12.02 -23.49 -17.72
C ARG A 525 11.16 -24.56 -17.08
N LYS A 526 10.15 -25.04 -17.80
CA LYS A 526 9.29 -26.14 -17.36
C LYS A 526 9.42 -27.31 -18.33
N GLY A 527 9.63 -28.50 -17.76
CA GLY A 527 9.58 -29.75 -18.51
C GLY A 527 8.15 -30.24 -18.62
N TYR A 528 7.78 -30.74 -19.80
CA TYR A 528 6.48 -31.33 -20.08
C TYR A 528 6.61 -32.60 -20.94
N THR A 529 5.68 -33.52 -20.73
CA THR A 529 5.63 -34.81 -21.42
C THR A 529 4.31 -34.94 -22.15
N ILE A 530 4.36 -35.44 -23.38
CA ILE A 530 3.22 -35.69 -24.26
C ILE A 530 2.98 -37.18 -24.36
N ASN A 531 1.81 -37.66 -23.93
CA ASN A 531 1.44 -39.07 -23.99
C ASN A 531 0.16 -39.25 -24.81
N SER A 532 0.17 -40.20 -25.74
CA SER A 532 -0.99 -40.65 -26.50
C SER A 532 -0.75 -42.06 -27.03
N THR A 533 -1.83 -42.81 -27.25
CA THR A 533 -1.84 -44.15 -27.87
C THR A 533 -1.42 -44.12 -29.34
N GLU A 534 -1.58 -42.98 -30.02
CA GLU A 534 -1.12 -42.79 -31.40
C GLU A 534 0.40 -42.52 -31.53
N ILE A 535 1.10 -42.20 -30.43
CA ILE A 535 2.52 -41.84 -30.49
C ILE A 535 3.36 -43.12 -30.41
N PRO A 536 4.19 -43.42 -31.43
CA PRO A 536 5.06 -44.58 -31.40
C PRO A 536 6.08 -44.53 -30.24
N SER A 537 6.40 -45.71 -29.67
CA SER A 537 7.29 -45.83 -28.51
C SER A 537 8.72 -45.28 -28.72
N GLN A 538 9.17 -45.19 -29.98
CA GLN A 538 10.48 -44.67 -30.37
C GLN A 538 10.55 -43.13 -30.41
N CYS A 539 9.43 -42.44 -30.28
CA CYS A 539 9.37 -40.99 -30.39
C CYS A 539 9.77 -40.30 -29.08
N GLN A 540 10.41 -39.13 -29.21
CA GLN A 540 10.67 -38.26 -28.07
C GLN A 540 9.35 -37.65 -27.57
N THR A 541 9.02 -37.91 -26.31
CA THR A 541 7.80 -37.39 -25.66
C THR A 541 8.08 -36.31 -24.62
N ASN A 542 9.35 -36.13 -24.22
CA ASN A 542 9.79 -35.15 -23.24
C ASN A 542 10.32 -33.88 -23.92
N PHE A 543 9.73 -32.75 -23.58
CA PHE A 543 10.06 -31.44 -24.12
C PHE A 543 10.24 -30.43 -22.99
N ASN A 544 10.92 -29.32 -23.29
CA ASN A 544 11.10 -28.21 -22.36
C ASN A 544 10.57 -26.93 -23.00
N THR A 545 9.94 -26.09 -22.19
CA THR A 545 9.64 -24.72 -22.60
C THR A 545 10.94 -23.92 -22.79
N PRO A 546 10.95 -22.84 -23.59
CA PRO A 546 11.93 -21.79 -23.41
C PRO A 546 11.86 -21.21 -21.99
N TYR A 547 12.80 -20.32 -21.66
CA TYR A 547 12.75 -19.61 -20.40
C TYR A 547 11.52 -18.69 -20.42
N LEU A 548 10.52 -19.00 -19.58
CA LEU A 548 9.31 -18.21 -19.48
C LEU A 548 9.62 -16.92 -18.72
N GLU A 549 9.48 -15.79 -19.40
CA GLU A 549 9.70 -14.46 -18.84
C GLU A 549 8.44 -13.96 -18.10
N PHE A 550 8.40 -12.72 -17.59
CA PHE A 550 7.33 -12.31 -16.68
C PHE A 550 6.05 -11.91 -17.45
N GLY A 551 4.91 -12.53 -17.13
CA GLY A 551 3.60 -12.11 -17.64
C GLY A 551 3.30 -12.46 -19.11
N SER A 552 3.93 -13.48 -19.68
CA SER A 552 3.72 -13.88 -21.07
C SER A 552 2.69 -15.00 -21.23
N ALA A 553 2.16 -15.20 -22.44
CA ALA A 553 1.27 -16.31 -22.75
C ALA A 553 1.64 -16.98 -24.06
N TYR A 554 1.58 -18.32 -24.10
CA TYR A 554 2.00 -19.13 -25.24
C TYR A 554 1.01 -20.25 -25.55
N THR A 555 0.84 -20.52 -26.85
CA THR A 555 0.12 -21.67 -27.38
C THR A 555 1.12 -22.63 -28.04
N TYR A 556 1.20 -23.86 -27.54
CA TYR A 556 2.02 -24.93 -28.11
C TYR A 556 1.15 -25.84 -28.97
N VAL A 557 1.39 -25.87 -30.28
CA VAL A 557 0.70 -26.76 -31.20
C VAL A 557 1.50 -28.04 -31.36
N ILE A 558 0.86 -29.17 -31.06
CA ILE A 558 1.45 -30.51 -31.14
C ILE A 558 1.00 -31.14 -32.46
N GLN A 559 1.88 -31.10 -33.45
CA GLN A 559 1.65 -31.64 -34.78
C GLN A 559 2.13 -33.08 -34.89
N LYS A 560 1.40 -33.89 -35.66
CA LYS A 560 1.83 -35.23 -36.06
C LYS A 560 2.71 -35.15 -37.31
N LYS A 561 3.98 -35.57 -37.21
CA LYS A 561 4.88 -35.73 -38.36
C LYS A 561 4.50 -36.96 -39.20
N ASN A 562 5.10 -37.06 -40.39
CA ASN A 562 4.95 -38.21 -41.28
C ASN A 562 5.39 -39.54 -40.65
N ASP A 563 6.34 -39.52 -39.71
CA ASP A 563 6.81 -40.69 -38.94
C ASP A 563 5.94 -41.01 -37.71
N GLY A 564 4.87 -40.24 -37.48
CA GLY A 564 3.97 -40.35 -36.34
C GLY A 564 4.46 -39.65 -35.07
N CYS A 565 5.70 -39.16 -35.05
CA CYS A 565 6.27 -38.49 -33.89
C CYS A 565 5.74 -37.05 -33.72
N PRO A 566 5.63 -36.56 -32.47
CA PRO A 566 5.14 -35.20 -32.21
C PRO A 566 6.19 -34.15 -32.56
N GLU A 567 5.77 -33.11 -33.27
CA GLU A 567 6.47 -31.84 -33.42
C GLU A 567 5.74 -30.76 -32.65
N VAL A 568 6.45 -30.02 -31.81
CA VAL A 568 5.82 -28.93 -31.04
C VAL A 568 6.28 -27.59 -31.58
N LYS A 569 5.34 -26.79 -32.08
CA LYS A 569 5.58 -25.39 -32.45
C LYS A 569 4.94 -24.47 -31.43
N MET A 570 5.69 -23.48 -30.99
CA MET A 570 5.24 -22.49 -30.02
C MET A 570 4.84 -21.19 -30.73
N PHE A 571 3.70 -20.64 -30.32
CA PHE A 571 3.22 -19.32 -30.71
C PHE A 571 3.09 -18.43 -29.48
N GLU A 572 3.57 -17.19 -29.59
CA GLU A 572 3.42 -16.18 -28.55
C GLU A 572 2.05 -15.50 -28.71
N ASP A 573 1.24 -15.56 -27.66
CA ASP A 573 -0.11 -14.98 -27.59
C ASP A 573 -0.13 -13.63 -26.87
N ILE A 574 0.76 -13.49 -25.89
CA ILE A 574 1.02 -12.26 -25.14
C ILE A 574 2.52 -12.18 -24.87
N ALA A 575 3.14 -11.08 -25.30
CA ALA A 575 4.54 -10.79 -25.05
C ALA A 575 4.84 -10.58 -23.56
N ALA A 576 6.05 -11.00 -23.14
CA ALA A 576 6.54 -10.77 -21.78
C ALA A 576 6.67 -9.28 -21.46
N ASN A 577 6.65 -8.94 -20.17
CA ASN A 577 6.92 -7.58 -19.71
C ASN A 577 8.37 -7.21 -20.04
N THR A 578 8.56 -6.16 -20.82
CA THR A 578 9.90 -5.68 -21.22
C THR A 578 10.40 -4.51 -20.35
N VAL A 579 9.48 -3.74 -19.77
CA VAL A 579 9.81 -2.59 -18.90
C VAL A 579 10.26 -3.09 -17.53
N ASN A 580 11.49 -2.77 -17.13
CA ASN A 580 12.08 -3.26 -15.87
C ASN A 580 11.57 -2.50 -14.63
N MET A 581 11.26 -3.21 -13.53
CA MET A 581 10.85 -2.61 -12.24
C MET A 581 11.85 -1.56 -11.71
N ALA A 582 13.13 -1.65 -12.08
CA ALA A 582 14.14 -0.65 -11.72
C ALA A 582 13.79 0.77 -12.18
N LEU A 583 12.94 0.94 -13.20
CA LEU A 583 12.43 2.24 -13.63
C LEU A 583 11.50 2.91 -12.62
N GLN A 584 11.04 2.20 -11.58
CA GLN A 584 10.36 2.81 -10.43
C GLN A 584 11.34 3.41 -9.41
N ILE A 585 12.64 3.11 -9.45
CA ILE A 585 13.59 3.65 -8.46
C ILE A 585 13.61 5.20 -8.47
N PRO A 586 13.60 5.90 -9.63
CA PRO A 586 13.56 7.36 -9.65
C PRO A 586 12.31 7.98 -8.98
N GLN A 587 11.11 7.41 -9.17
CA GLN A 587 9.90 7.90 -8.49
C GLN A 587 9.96 7.64 -6.98
N TYR A 588 10.46 6.47 -6.54
CA TYR A 588 10.69 6.20 -5.11
C TYR A 588 11.71 7.18 -4.53
N PHE A 589 12.83 7.44 -5.23
CA PHE A 589 13.84 8.40 -4.80
C PHE A 589 13.26 9.79 -4.57
N LEU A 590 12.51 10.34 -5.54
CA LEU A 590 11.87 11.65 -5.40
C LEU A 590 10.85 11.67 -4.26
N LEU A 591 10.04 10.62 -4.12
CA LEU A 591 9.04 10.52 -3.06
C LEU A 591 9.69 10.45 -1.67
N THR A 592 10.75 9.65 -1.52
CA THR A 592 11.49 9.54 -0.26
C THR A 592 12.21 10.83 0.10
N CYS A 593 12.86 11.50 -0.87
CA CYS A 593 13.40 12.84 -0.63
C CYS A 593 12.31 13.82 -0.21
N GLY A 594 11.13 13.74 -0.85
CA GLY A 594 9.95 14.50 -0.46
C GLY A 594 9.54 14.23 0.98
N GLU A 595 9.46 12.95 1.39
CA GLU A 595 9.14 12.51 2.74
C GLU A 595 10.13 13.03 3.78
N VAL A 596 11.44 12.88 3.54
CA VAL A 596 12.47 13.32 4.50
C VAL A 596 12.33 14.83 4.74
N VAL A 597 12.14 15.61 3.69
CA VAL A 597 12.08 17.08 3.80
C VAL A 597 10.70 17.54 4.28
N PHE A 598 9.63 16.79 4.07
CA PHE A 598 8.27 17.15 4.51
C PHE A 598 7.90 16.60 5.88
N SER A 599 8.02 15.29 6.08
CA SER A 599 7.49 14.57 7.24
C SER A 599 8.36 14.78 8.47
N VAL A 600 9.68 14.57 8.35
CA VAL A 600 10.61 14.73 9.48
C VAL A 600 10.60 16.18 9.95
N THR A 601 10.71 17.13 9.02
CA THR A 601 10.73 18.57 9.36
C THR A 601 9.37 19.07 9.83
N GLY A 602 8.27 18.53 9.31
CA GLY A 602 6.92 18.87 9.72
C GLY A 602 6.62 18.41 11.14
N LEU A 603 7.05 17.19 11.50
CA LEU A 603 6.95 16.69 12.87
C LEU A 603 7.77 17.54 13.84
N GLU A 604 9.01 17.90 13.47
CA GLU A 604 9.87 18.79 14.27
C GLU A 604 9.25 20.18 14.43
N PHE A 605 8.77 20.78 13.34
CA PHE A 605 8.07 22.07 13.35
C PHE A 605 6.87 22.04 14.30
N SER A 606 6.01 21.04 14.15
CA SER A 606 4.82 20.88 14.99
C SER A 606 5.16 20.70 16.45
N TYR A 607 6.25 20.01 16.76
CA TYR A 607 6.74 19.86 18.13
C TYR A 607 7.28 21.19 18.69
N SER A 608 8.00 21.98 17.88
CA SER A 608 8.58 23.27 18.28
C SER A 608 7.53 24.36 18.51
N GLN A 609 6.41 24.32 17.78
CA GLN A 609 5.30 25.28 17.87
C GLN A 609 4.23 24.85 18.89
N ALA A 610 4.39 23.68 19.52
CA ALA A 610 3.44 23.15 20.48
C ALA A 610 3.69 23.66 21.91
N PRO A 611 2.64 24.06 22.66
CA PRO A 611 2.70 24.23 24.10
C PRO A 611 3.15 22.95 24.80
N SER A 612 3.82 23.08 25.96
CA SER A 612 4.40 21.94 26.69
C SER A 612 3.37 20.85 27.02
N ASN A 613 2.13 21.25 27.34
CA ASN A 613 1.02 20.37 27.70
C ASN A 613 0.10 19.95 26.51
N MET A 614 0.36 20.40 25.28
CA MET A 614 -0.50 20.13 24.10
C MET A 614 0.22 19.47 22.92
N LYS A 615 1.47 19.02 23.10
CA LYS A 615 2.23 18.27 22.09
C LYS A 615 1.48 17.04 21.57
N SER A 616 0.82 16.29 22.45
CA SER A 616 0.01 15.11 22.08
C SER A 616 -1.19 15.47 21.18
N VAL A 617 -1.83 16.62 21.40
CA VAL A 617 -2.95 17.10 20.59
C VAL A 617 -2.50 17.40 19.16
N LEU A 618 -1.35 18.03 18.98
CA LEU A 618 -0.80 18.31 17.65
C LEU A 618 -0.31 17.06 16.92
N GLN A 619 0.22 16.08 17.65
CA GLN A 619 0.57 14.77 17.08
C GLN A 619 -0.68 14.00 16.63
N ALA A 620 -1.76 14.02 17.41
CA ALA A 620 -3.04 13.45 16.99
C ALA A 620 -3.60 14.15 15.74
N GLY A 621 -3.49 15.48 15.67
CA GLY A 621 -3.86 16.24 14.47
C GLY A 621 -3.01 15.87 13.24
N TRP A 622 -1.72 15.60 13.43
CA TRP A 622 -0.83 15.16 12.36
C TRP A 622 -1.27 13.80 11.80
N LEU A 623 -1.49 12.80 12.67
CA LEU A 623 -1.98 11.49 12.26
C LEU A 623 -3.35 11.57 11.57
N LEU A 624 -4.22 12.49 12.01
CA LEU A 624 -5.49 12.75 11.34
C LEU A 624 -5.28 13.21 9.89
N THR A 625 -4.24 13.99 9.59
CA THR A 625 -3.95 14.38 8.19
C THR A 625 -3.63 13.17 7.31
N VAL A 626 -2.95 12.16 7.86
CA VAL A 626 -2.67 10.89 7.16
C VAL A 626 -3.97 10.13 6.88
N ALA A 627 -4.85 10.05 7.88
CA ALA A 627 -6.16 9.42 7.71
C ALA A 627 -7.01 10.10 6.62
N VAL A 628 -7.06 11.44 6.63
CA VAL A 628 -7.78 12.22 5.61
C VAL A 628 -7.14 12.04 4.23
N GLY A 629 -5.82 11.94 4.14
CA GLY A 629 -5.12 11.65 2.88
C GLY A 629 -5.56 10.34 2.25
N ASN A 630 -5.66 9.29 3.06
CA ASN A 630 -6.15 7.99 2.60
C ASN A 630 -7.64 8.01 2.22
N ILE A 631 -8.47 8.81 2.91
CA ILE A 631 -9.87 9.03 2.53
C ILE A 631 -9.97 9.75 1.17
N ILE A 632 -9.08 10.69 0.86
CA ILE A 632 -9.02 11.33 -0.46
C ILE A 632 -8.76 10.29 -1.56
N VAL A 633 -7.81 9.38 -1.34
CA VAL A 633 -7.54 8.30 -2.31
C VAL A 633 -8.77 7.40 -2.49
N LEU A 634 -9.45 7.03 -1.39
CA LEU A 634 -10.69 6.28 -1.45
C LEU A 634 -11.77 6.97 -2.32
N ILE A 635 -11.96 8.28 -2.13
CA ILE A 635 -12.93 9.05 -2.91
C ILE A 635 -12.54 9.07 -4.40
N VAL A 636 -11.26 9.29 -4.70
CA VAL A 636 -10.75 9.34 -6.08
C VAL A 636 -10.83 7.98 -6.75
N ALA A 637 -10.46 6.90 -6.06
CA ALA A 637 -10.55 5.53 -6.58
C ALA A 637 -12.01 5.06 -6.76
N GLY A 638 -12.91 5.47 -5.87
CA GLY A 638 -14.33 5.12 -5.94
C GLY A 638 -15.14 5.96 -6.95
N ALA A 639 -14.81 7.24 -7.11
CA ALA A 639 -15.50 8.15 -8.05
C ALA A 639 -14.83 8.20 -9.43
N GLY A 640 -13.54 7.91 -9.50
CA GLY A 640 -12.75 7.99 -10.71
C GLY A 640 -12.88 6.73 -11.55
N GLN A 641 -13.77 6.73 -12.53
CA GLN A 641 -13.72 5.77 -13.64
C GLN A 641 -12.58 6.14 -14.61
N PHE A 642 -11.34 6.18 -14.13
CA PHE A 642 -10.20 6.42 -15.00
C PHE A 642 -9.94 5.17 -15.83
N SER A 643 -10.08 5.29 -17.15
CA SER A 643 -9.77 4.19 -18.08
C SER A 643 -8.27 3.93 -18.21
N LYS A 644 -7.42 4.87 -17.76
CA LYS A 644 -5.96 4.80 -17.87
C LYS A 644 -5.27 5.21 -16.58
N GLN A 645 -4.38 4.35 -16.08
CA GLN A 645 -3.67 4.55 -14.80
C GLN A 645 -2.74 5.76 -14.81
N TRP A 646 -2.10 6.08 -15.94
CA TRP A 646 -1.22 7.25 -16.03
C TRP A 646 -1.97 8.58 -15.82
N ALA A 647 -3.25 8.65 -16.20
CA ALA A 647 -4.06 9.84 -16.04
C ALA A 647 -4.39 10.09 -14.56
N GLU A 648 -4.59 9.02 -13.78
CA GLU A 648 -4.74 9.10 -12.33
C GLU A 648 -3.45 9.67 -11.68
N TYR A 649 -2.27 9.21 -12.10
CA TYR A 649 -1.00 9.75 -11.60
C TYR A 649 -0.80 11.24 -11.93
N VAL A 650 -1.14 11.67 -13.15
CA VAL A 650 -1.08 13.09 -13.54
C VAL A 650 -2.06 13.93 -12.72
N LEU A 651 -3.28 13.42 -12.47
CA LEU A 651 -4.26 14.10 -11.62
C LEU A 651 -3.71 14.33 -10.21
N PHE A 652 -3.17 13.29 -9.56
CA PHE A 652 -2.57 13.42 -8.24
C PHE A 652 -1.37 14.37 -8.22
N ALA A 653 -0.50 14.33 -9.24
CA ALA A 653 0.61 15.27 -9.39
C ALA A 653 0.12 16.72 -9.47
N ALA A 654 -0.90 17.00 -10.29
CA ALA A 654 -1.48 18.32 -10.47
C ALA A 654 -2.16 18.84 -9.20
N LEU A 655 -2.96 17.99 -8.53
CA LEU A 655 -3.62 18.34 -7.27
C LEU A 655 -2.60 18.69 -6.19
N LEU A 656 -1.54 17.89 -6.03
CA LEU A 656 -0.49 18.19 -5.06
C LEU A 656 0.29 19.46 -5.42
N LEU A 657 0.49 19.76 -6.70
CA LEU A 657 1.15 21.00 -7.13
C LEU A 657 0.31 22.24 -6.75
N VAL A 658 -1.01 22.20 -6.98
CA VAL A 658 -1.93 23.26 -6.55
C VAL A 658 -1.87 23.44 -5.02
N VAL A 659 -1.90 22.33 -4.29
CA VAL A 659 -1.81 22.33 -2.82
C VAL A 659 -0.45 22.85 -2.33
N CYS A 660 0.64 22.53 -3.02
CA CYS A 660 1.97 23.05 -2.75
C CYS A 660 1.99 24.59 -2.86
N VAL A 661 1.37 25.15 -3.91
CA VAL A 661 1.25 26.61 -4.07
C VAL A 661 0.42 27.24 -2.94
N ILE A 662 -0.72 26.63 -2.59
CA ILE A 662 -1.56 27.11 -1.48
C ILE A 662 -0.79 27.08 -0.16
N PHE A 663 -0.09 25.97 0.12
CA PHE A 663 0.72 25.81 1.32
C PHE A 663 1.86 26.82 1.36
N ALA A 664 2.53 27.10 0.24
CA ALA A 664 3.58 28.12 0.14
C ALA A 664 3.05 29.53 0.48
N ILE A 665 1.84 29.86 0.01
CA ILE A 665 1.17 31.13 0.34
C ILE A 665 0.85 31.17 1.84
N MET A 666 0.25 30.11 2.40
CA MET A 666 -0.05 30.03 3.83
C MET A 666 1.20 30.13 4.70
N ALA A 667 2.29 29.46 4.28
CA ALA A 667 3.58 29.50 4.96
C ALA A 667 4.19 30.90 4.98
N ARG A 668 4.02 31.69 3.91
CA ARG A 668 4.51 33.08 3.85
C ARG A 668 3.83 33.99 4.87
N PHE A 669 2.56 33.74 5.18
CA PHE A 669 1.80 34.51 6.18
C PHE A 669 1.90 33.95 7.59
N TYR A 670 2.62 32.84 7.79
CA TYR A 670 2.76 32.22 9.11
C TYR A 670 3.83 32.92 9.94
N THR A 671 3.45 33.35 11.14
CA THR A 671 4.38 33.89 12.15
C THR A 671 4.80 32.80 13.11
N TYR A 672 6.10 32.51 13.17
CA TYR A 672 6.67 31.58 14.15
C TYR A 672 6.47 32.12 15.57
N ILE A 673 6.04 31.24 16.46
CA ILE A 673 5.82 31.53 17.88
C ILE A 673 6.83 30.70 18.67
N ASN A 674 7.39 31.27 19.74
CA ASN A 674 8.16 30.51 20.72
C ASN A 674 7.26 30.20 21.94
N PRO A 675 6.72 28.98 22.07
CA PRO A 675 5.81 28.65 23.18
C PRO A 675 6.46 28.80 24.54
N ALA A 676 7.77 28.57 24.65
CA ALA A 676 8.50 28.66 25.93
C ALA A 676 8.54 30.10 26.45
N GLU A 677 8.71 31.10 25.58
CA GLU A 677 8.67 32.51 25.96
C GLU A 677 7.29 32.92 26.46
N ILE A 678 6.23 32.48 25.79
CA ILE A 678 4.85 32.78 26.20
C ILE A 678 4.52 32.10 27.52
N GLU A 679 4.91 30.83 27.71
CA GLU A 679 4.70 30.11 28.96
C GLU A 679 5.48 30.76 30.12
N ALA A 680 6.73 31.20 29.89
CA ALA A 680 7.51 31.92 30.88
C ALA A 680 6.86 33.25 31.31
N GLN A 681 6.26 34.00 30.38
CA GLN A 681 5.51 35.21 30.70
C GLN A 681 4.32 34.93 31.64
N PHE A 682 3.55 33.87 31.39
CA PHE A 682 2.46 33.48 32.29
C PHE A 682 2.98 33.05 33.67
N ASP A 683 4.08 32.31 33.73
CA ASP A 683 4.68 31.88 34.99
C ASP A 683 5.20 33.09 35.80
N GLU A 684 5.74 34.13 35.15
CA GLU A 684 6.12 35.39 35.79
C GLU A 684 4.90 36.18 36.30
N ASP A 685 3.83 36.27 35.51
CA ASP A 685 2.61 36.98 35.90
C ASP A 685 1.89 36.29 37.07
N GLU A 686 1.89 34.96 37.11
CA GLU A 686 1.39 34.18 38.25
C GLU A 686 2.25 34.40 39.50
N LYS A 687 3.59 34.43 39.36
CA LYS A 687 4.50 34.79 40.46
C LYS A 687 4.25 36.20 40.99
N LYS A 688 4.04 37.18 40.12
CA LYS A 688 3.70 38.55 40.54
C LYS A 688 2.36 38.61 41.27
N LYS A 689 1.34 37.89 40.79
CA LYS A 689 0.03 37.79 41.45
C LYS A 689 0.08 37.07 42.80
N SER A 690 0.91 36.03 42.95
CA SER A 690 1.07 35.32 44.22
C SER A 690 1.83 36.17 45.25
N LEU A 691 2.90 36.85 44.83
CA LEU A 691 3.65 37.79 45.66
C LEU A 691 2.79 38.97 46.13
N GLY A 692 1.92 39.49 45.26
CA GLY A 692 0.95 40.55 45.61
C GLY A 692 -0.16 40.10 46.57
N LYS A 693 -0.51 38.81 46.58
CA LYS A 693 -1.46 38.24 47.56
C LYS A 693 -0.82 37.90 48.91
N SER A 694 0.49 37.65 48.95
CA SER A 694 1.22 37.36 50.19
C SER A 694 1.67 38.60 50.97
N ASN A 695 1.49 39.82 50.43
CA ASN A 695 1.94 41.05 51.05
C ASN A 695 0.76 42.01 51.31
N PRO A 696 0.20 42.08 52.53
CA PRO A 696 -0.98 42.91 52.84
C PRO A 696 -0.76 44.42 52.74
N TYR A 697 0.48 44.88 52.49
CA TYR A 697 0.85 46.30 52.53
C TYR A 697 0.96 46.97 51.15
N PHE A 698 0.67 46.28 50.03
CA PHE A 698 0.85 46.88 48.70
C PHE A 698 -0.38 47.65 48.16
N THR A 699 -1.46 47.77 48.94
CA THR A 699 -2.69 48.50 48.55
C THR A 699 -3.03 49.65 49.48
N SER A 700 -2.06 50.51 49.80
CA SER A 700 -2.33 51.79 50.48
C SER A 700 -1.29 52.87 50.14
N GLU A 701 -1.06 53.16 48.86
CA GLU A 701 -0.31 54.37 48.47
C GLU A 701 -0.54 54.71 46.98
N ALA A 702 -1.79 54.98 46.60
CA ALA A 702 -2.09 55.53 45.26
C ALA A 702 -3.41 56.31 45.19
N ASN A 703 -3.92 56.84 46.31
CA ASN A 703 -5.20 57.58 46.30
C ASN A 703 -5.21 58.78 47.26
N SER A 704 -4.14 59.57 47.26
CA SER A 704 -4.16 60.89 47.89
C SER A 704 -3.13 61.79 47.22
N GLN A 705 -3.51 62.43 46.11
CA GLN A 705 -3.07 63.77 45.67
C GLN A 705 -3.59 64.04 44.25
N THR A 706 -4.79 64.62 44.14
CA THR A 706 -5.10 65.79 43.30
C THR A 706 -6.59 66.11 43.43
N GLN A 707 -6.93 66.86 44.49
CA GLN A 707 -8.01 67.84 44.47
C GLN A 707 -7.45 69.10 45.14
N MET A 708 -6.92 69.98 44.30
CA MET A 708 -7.03 71.45 44.36
C MET A 708 -6.48 72.01 43.05
#